data_AF-A0A8J3TWL7-F1
#
_entry.id   AF-A0A8J3TWL7-F1
#
_cell.length_a   1.000
_cell.length_b   1.000
_cell.length_c   1.000
_cell.angle_alpha   90.00
_cell.angle_beta   90.00
_cell.angle_gamma   90.00
#
_symmetry.space_group_name_H-M   'P 1'
#
loop_
_entity.id
_entity.type
_entity.pdbx_description
1 polymer ?
#
loop_
_entity_poly.entity_id
_entity_poly.type
_entity_poly.pdbx_seq_one_letter_code
_entity_poly.pdbx_strand_id
1 'polypeptide(L)'
;MDRLAGGAHHDPHSILGAHLEQDGVTIRALRPFAEKVEALIDGRPHELHHTSFGVFEVSLPGVDKIPDYRLRVAYPGAEPYETGDPYRHWPTLGEIDLHLIGEGRHERLWEVLGARVLRHEDTDGTAFAVWAPNAQGVRVIGDFNHWNGGGHPMRSLGRSGVWELFIPDIGAGSRYKFQILGMDGVWREKADPMARRTEVPPATASIVEQPDYAWRDEEWLADRAGRDALAEPMSTYEVHLGSWRPGLSYRELATQLVSYVKDMGFTHVEFLPVAEHPFGGSWGYQVTSYFAPTSRFGSPDDFRHLVDELHQAGIGVIVDWVPAHFPMDEWGLARFDGTPLYEHADPARGEHPDWGTYVFDFGRREVRNFLVANALFWLREFHIDGLRVDAVASMLYLDYSRREGEWTPNIHGGRENLDAIEFLKEMNAVCYREVPGIVTIAEESTAWPGVSRPVHLGGLGFGFKWNMGWMHDTLNYLAREPVFRQYHHHQMTFSLMYAYSENFVLPLSHDEVVHLKGSLLGKMPGDEWQRFANLRALYAFMWAHPGKQLLFMGGEFGQGAEWSESKGLDWWVLDFDFHKGVQRLVRDLNRVYRETPALFTQDAAPDGFRWIDADDASGNVFSFLRYGTDGSMLACIANFSGGAHENYHLGLPVGGRWEEIVNTDAYEYAGSGVGNLGTVDAVDVPHHGLPYSARLRVPPLGAVWLRKSPPSP
;
A
#
# COMPACT_ATOMS: atom_id res chain seq x y z
N MET A 1 4.27 34.87 -31.15
CA MET A 1 3.84 33.89 -32.18
C MET A 1 4.77 32.69 -32.23
N ASP A 2 6.06 32.83 -32.52
CA ASP A 2 6.99 31.68 -32.61
C ASP A 2 7.02 30.79 -31.37
N ARG A 3 7.05 31.39 -30.16
CA ARG A 3 6.97 30.63 -28.89
C ARG A 3 5.66 29.87 -28.74
N LEU A 4 4.55 30.41 -29.24
CA LEU A 4 3.23 29.75 -29.19
C LEU A 4 3.18 28.58 -30.16
N ALA A 5 3.66 28.79 -31.39
CA ALA A 5 3.79 27.75 -32.41
C ALA A 5 4.73 26.61 -31.98
N GLY A 6 5.85 26.96 -31.35
CA GLY A 6 6.78 26.03 -30.74
C GLY A 6 6.27 25.44 -29.42
N GLY A 7 5.13 25.90 -28.88
CA GLY A 7 4.53 25.48 -27.61
C GLY A 7 5.36 25.73 -26.35
N ALA A 8 6.32 26.66 -26.42
CA ALA A 8 7.14 27.14 -25.31
C ALA A 8 6.62 28.49 -24.74
N HIS A 9 5.36 28.83 -25.04
CA HIS A 9 4.72 30.03 -24.49
C HIS A 9 4.10 29.69 -23.14
N HIS A 10 4.52 30.41 -22.10
CA HIS A 10 4.11 30.13 -20.72
C HIS A 10 2.67 30.53 -20.42
N ASP A 11 2.09 31.48 -21.16
CA ASP A 11 0.69 31.90 -20.98
C ASP A 11 -0.05 31.99 -22.32
N PRO A 12 -0.49 30.86 -22.90
CA PRO A 12 -1.25 30.87 -24.16
C PRO A 12 -2.55 31.68 -24.09
N HIS A 13 -3.17 31.82 -22.91
CA HIS A 13 -4.44 32.55 -22.72
C HIS A 13 -4.28 34.06 -22.90
N SER A 14 -3.08 34.61 -22.74
CA SER A 14 -2.78 36.01 -23.09
C SER A 14 -2.89 36.32 -24.59
N ILE A 15 -2.92 35.30 -25.45
CA ILE A 15 -2.97 35.45 -26.90
C ILE A 15 -4.23 34.79 -27.47
N LEU A 16 -4.48 33.53 -27.11
CA LEU A 16 -5.59 32.72 -27.60
C LEU A 16 -6.88 33.01 -26.83
N GLY A 17 -8.02 32.61 -27.40
CA GLY A 17 -9.33 32.89 -26.85
C GLY A 17 -9.89 34.24 -27.30
N ALA A 18 -10.94 34.69 -26.62
CA ALA A 18 -11.58 35.97 -26.87
C ALA A 18 -10.99 37.07 -25.98
N HIS A 19 -10.58 38.18 -26.59
CA HIS A 19 -9.99 39.34 -25.93
C HIS A 19 -10.84 40.58 -26.20
N LEU A 20 -11.26 41.26 -25.14
CA LEU A 20 -11.93 42.56 -25.26
C LEU A 20 -10.87 43.66 -25.51
N GLU A 21 -10.90 44.24 -26.69
CA GLU A 21 -10.01 45.33 -27.13
C GLU A 21 -10.79 46.65 -27.21
N GLN A 22 -10.12 47.77 -27.51
CA GLN A 22 -10.75 49.11 -27.52
C GLN A 22 -11.89 49.25 -28.53
N ASP A 23 -11.81 48.54 -29.66
CA ASP A 23 -12.74 48.67 -30.79
C ASP A 23 -13.68 47.46 -30.97
N GLY A 24 -13.62 46.47 -30.07
CA GLY A 24 -14.45 45.26 -30.14
C GLY A 24 -13.82 44.04 -29.47
N VAL A 25 -14.29 42.84 -29.83
CA VAL A 25 -13.74 41.57 -29.35
C VAL A 25 -12.94 40.89 -30.45
N THR A 26 -11.71 40.46 -30.15
CA THR A 26 -10.90 39.65 -31.06
C THR A 26 -10.83 38.21 -30.56
N ILE A 27 -11.18 37.25 -31.42
CA ILE A 27 -11.13 35.81 -31.13
C ILE A 27 -9.94 35.21 -31.88
N ARG A 28 -9.03 34.55 -31.14
CA ARG A 28 -7.86 33.87 -31.71
C ARG A 28 -7.86 32.39 -31.37
N ALA A 29 -7.79 31.53 -32.38
CA ALA A 29 -7.79 30.07 -32.22
C ALA A 29 -6.52 29.45 -32.81
N LEU A 30 -5.88 28.55 -32.04
CA LEU A 30 -4.73 27.76 -32.51
C LEU A 30 -5.23 26.42 -33.06
N ARG A 31 -5.23 26.27 -34.37
CA ARG A 31 -5.61 25.05 -35.11
C ARG A 31 -4.59 24.75 -36.21
N PRO A 32 -3.41 24.18 -35.86
CA PRO A 32 -2.41 23.78 -36.85
C PRO A 32 -3.03 22.86 -37.91
N PHE A 33 -2.69 23.08 -39.19
CA PHE A 33 -3.16 22.32 -40.35
C PHE A 33 -4.66 22.41 -40.68
N ALA A 34 -5.45 23.24 -39.99
CA ALA A 34 -6.84 23.48 -40.37
C ALA A 34 -6.92 24.22 -41.72
N GLU A 35 -7.89 23.85 -42.56
CA GLU A 35 -8.19 24.58 -43.80
C GLU A 35 -9.08 25.79 -43.52
N LYS A 36 -10.02 25.63 -42.59
CA LYS A 36 -11.00 26.66 -42.22
C LYS A 36 -11.30 26.62 -40.73
N VAL A 37 -11.41 27.79 -40.13
CA VAL A 37 -11.87 27.97 -38.75
C VAL A 37 -12.96 29.05 -38.72
N GLU A 38 -14.09 28.76 -38.08
CA GLU A 38 -15.19 29.71 -37.90
C GLU A 38 -15.56 29.80 -36.41
N ALA A 39 -15.85 31.01 -35.90
CA ALA A 39 -16.51 31.20 -34.61
C ALA A 39 -18.02 31.24 -34.83
N LEU A 40 -18.75 30.37 -34.14
CA LEU A 40 -20.20 30.30 -34.14
C LEU A 40 -20.75 31.13 -32.99
N ILE A 41 -21.28 32.31 -33.30
CA ILE A 41 -21.90 33.22 -32.32
C ILE A 41 -23.39 33.26 -32.61
N ASP A 42 -24.22 32.88 -31.64
CA ASP A 42 -25.67 32.72 -31.82
C ASP A 42 -26.02 31.82 -33.05
N GLY A 43 -25.20 30.80 -33.29
CA GLY A 43 -25.31 29.89 -34.43
C GLY A 43 -24.89 30.47 -35.79
N ARG A 44 -24.41 31.73 -35.84
CA ARG A 44 -23.93 32.37 -37.07
C ARG A 44 -22.41 32.18 -37.21
N PRO A 45 -21.92 31.72 -38.38
CA PRO A 45 -20.49 31.55 -38.61
C PRO A 45 -19.81 32.90 -38.91
N HIS A 46 -18.72 33.15 -38.19
CA HIS A 46 -17.75 34.21 -38.45
C HIS A 46 -16.42 33.56 -38.81
N GLU A 47 -15.97 33.72 -40.05
CA GLU A 47 -14.73 33.11 -40.53
C GLU A 47 -13.50 33.78 -39.90
N LEU A 48 -12.58 32.98 -39.35
CA LEU A 48 -11.30 33.45 -38.85
C LEU A 48 -10.27 33.36 -39.97
N HIS A 49 -9.45 34.40 -40.10
CA HIS A 49 -8.37 34.45 -41.09
C HIS A 49 -7.08 33.88 -40.50
N HIS A 50 -6.39 33.04 -41.26
CA HIS A 50 -5.08 32.52 -40.87
C HIS A 50 -4.05 33.64 -40.81
N THR A 51 -3.40 33.80 -39.66
CA THR A 51 -2.38 34.83 -39.46
C THR A 51 -0.99 34.23 -39.60
N SER A 52 -0.65 33.22 -38.79
CA SER A 52 0.65 32.54 -38.82
C SER A 52 0.62 31.24 -38.01
N PHE A 53 1.41 30.24 -38.40
CA PHE A 53 1.64 29.00 -37.65
C PHE A 53 0.39 28.27 -37.14
N GLY A 54 -0.73 28.38 -37.87
CA GLY A 54 -2.00 27.75 -37.48
C GLY A 54 -2.83 28.57 -36.49
N VAL A 55 -2.44 29.81 -36.20
CA VAL A 55 -3.30 30.77 -35.49
C VAL A 55 -4.23 31.43 -36.50
N PHE A 56 -5.51 31.41 -36.17
CA PHE A 56 -6.59 32.06 -36.90
C PHE A 56 -7.19 33.16 -36.03
N GLU A 57 -7.59 34.28 -36.63
CA GLU A 57 -8.12 35.45 -35.94
C GLU A 57 -9.38 36.01 -36.62
N VAL A 58 -10.34 36.47 -35.83
CA VAL A 58 -11.45 37.33 -36.29
C VAL A 58 -11.66 38.47 -35.29
N SER A 59 -11.82 39.68 -35.79
CA SER A 59 -12.24 40.84 -34.98
C SER A 59 -13.72 41.10 -35.18
N LEU A 60 -14.43 41.35 -34.09
CA LEU A 60 -15.86 41.63 -34.02
C LEU A 60 -16.05 43.09 -33.55
N PRO A 61 -16.11 44.05 -34.49
CA PRO A 61 -16.15 45.47 -34.14
C PRO A 61 -17.44 45.84 -33.40
N GLY A 62 -17.34 46.72 -32.41
CA GLY A 62 -18.50 47.26 -31.69
C GLY A 62 -19.15 46.31 -30.69
N VAL A 63 -18.54 45.16 -30.41
CA VAL A 63 -18.95 44.24 -29.35
C VAL A 63 -18.26 44.65 -28.04
N ASP A 64 -19.03 44.98 -27.01
CA ASP A 64 -18.52 45.48 -25.71
C ASP A 64 -18.41 44.40 -24.63
N LYS A 65 -18.86 43.18 -24.92
CA LYS A 65 -18.78 42.00 -24.05
C LYS A 65 -18.38 40.77 -24.87
N ILE A 66 -17.50 39.94 -24.33
CA ILE A 66 -17.15 38.65 -24.95
C ILE A 66 -18.42 37.81 -25.15
N PRO A 67 -18.79 37.48 -26.41
CA PRO A 67 -19.97 36.67 -26.69
C PRO A 67 -19.71 35.21 -26.30
N ASP A 68 -20.78 34.45 -26.08
CA ASP A 68 -20.67 33.00 -26.08
C ASP A 68 -20.42 32.51 -27.52
N TYR A 69 -19.47 31.59 -27.70
CA TYR A 69 -19.14 31.05 -29.01
C TYR A 69 -18.58 29.63 -28.93
N ARG A 70 -18.73 28.90 -30.04
CA ARG A 70 -18.02 27.65 -30.31
C ARG A 70 -17.18 27.79 -31.58
N LEU A 71 -16.18 26.94 -31.74
CA LEU A 71 -15.36 26.90 -32.93
C LEU A 71 -15.85 25.78 -33.85
N ARG A 72 -16.03 26.07 -35.14
CA ARG A 72 -16.17 25.06 -36.19
C ARG A 72 -14.86 24.97 -36.96
N VAL A 73 -14.28 23.78 -37.01
CA VAL A 73 -12.95 23.55 -37.61
C VAL A 73 -13.06 22.52 -38.72
N ALA A 74 -12.48 22.83 -39.88
CA ALA A 74 -12.39 21.93 -41.01
C ALA A 74 -10.94 21.54 -41.29
N TYR A 75 -10.71 20.23 -41.46
CA TYR A 75 -9.42 19.65 -41.83
C TYR A 75 -9.52 18.95 -43.18
N PRO A 76 -8.40 18.83 -43.94
CA PRO A 76 -8.41 18.18 -45.23
C PRO A 76 -8.95 16.75 -45.15
N GLY A 77 -10.02 16.45 -45.89
CA GLY A 77 -10.59 15.10 -45.97
C GLY A 77 -11.38 14.65 -44.74
N ALA A 78 -11.71 15.55 -43.80
CA ALA A 78 -12.55 15.28 -42.64
C ALA A 78 -13.79 16.18 -42.63
N GLU A 79 -14.91 15.69 -42.09
CA GLU A 79 -16.09 16.53 -41.86
C GLU A 79 -15.77 17.62 -40.83
N PRO A 80 -16.27 18.86 -41.02
CA PRO A 80 -16.10 19.91 -40.03
C PRO A 80 -16.75 19.51 -38.70
N TYR A 81 -16.06 19.79 -37.60
CA TYR A 81 -16.56 19.51 -36.26
C TYR A 81 -16.65 20.79 -35.42
N GLU A 82 -17.56 20.78 -34.45
CA GLU A 82 -17.78 21.89 -33.52
C GLU A 82 -17.22 21.57 -32.14
N THR A 83 -16.44 22.47 -31.58
CA THR A 83 -15.76 22.30 -30.29
C THR A 83 -15.79 23.59 -29.50
N GLY A 84 -15.79 23.50 -28.17
CA GLY A 84 -15.52 24.67 -27.32
C GLY A 84 -14.10 25.21 -27.56
N ASP A 85 -13.87 26.46 -27.15
CA ASP A 85 -12.52 27.05 -27.17
C ASP A 85 -11.84 26.87 -25.81
N PRO A 86 -10.77 26.05 -25.70
CA PRO A 86 -10.04 25.87 -24.44
C PRO A 86 -9.53 27.17 -23.82
N TYR A 87 -9.27 28.20 -24.63
CA TYR A 87 -8.56 29.40 -24.19
C TYR A 87 -9.46 30.56 -23.76
N ARG A 88 -10.79 30.38 -23.78
CA ARG A 88 -11.74 31.40 -23.32
C ARG A 88 -11.94 31.39 -21.79
N HIS A 89 -11.53 30.32 -21.13
CA HIS A 89 -11.92 30.01 -19.76
C HIS A 89 -10.93 30.54 -18.70
N TRP A 90 -11.46 30.94 -17.54
CA TRP A 90 -10.65 31.35 -16.39
C TRP A 90 -9.89 30.19 -15.74
N PRO A 91 -8.91 30.49 -14.87
CA PRO A 91 -8.44 29.67 -13.77
C PRO A 91 -9.29 28.47 -13.34
N THR A 92 -8.93 27.19 -13.55
CA THR A 92 -9.64 26.09 -12.85
C THR A 92 -9.10 25.78 -11.45
N LEU A 93 -8.07 26.50 -11.01
CA LEU A 93 -7.46 26.40 -9.68
C LEU A 93 -7.54 27.77 -8.98
N GLY A 94 -7.91 27.78 -7.71
CA GLY A 94 -7.97 28.98 -6.89
C GLY A 94 -6.64 29.37 -6.26
N GLU A 95 -6.52 30.62 -5.79
CA GLU A 95 -5.30 31.12 -5.14
C GLU A 95 -4.95 30.37 -3.85
N ILE A 96 -5.96 29.90 -3.10
CA ILE A 96 -5.77 29.15 -1.86
C ILE A 96 -5.13 27.79 -2.15
N ASP A 97 -5.61 27.09 -3.18
CA ASP A 97 -5.06 25.78 -3.55
C ASP A 97 -3.61 25.92 -3.98
N LEU A 98 -3.30 26.91 -4.81
CA LEU A 98 -1.93 27.22 -5.25
C LEU A 98 -1.02 27.59 -4.07
N HIS A 99 -1.55 28.30 -3.08
CA HIS A 99 -0.82 28.65 -1.87
C HIS A 99 -0.49 27.40 -1.04
N LEU A 100 -1.48 26.53 -0.78
CA LEU A 100 -1.29 25.28 -0.04
C LEU A 100 -0.35 24.32 -0.76
N ILE A 101 -0.40 24.28 -2.09
CA ILE A 101 0.57 23.52 -2.92
C ILE A 101 1.98 24.06 -2.69
N GLY A 102 2.18 25.38 -2.75
CA GLY A 102 3.49 26.01 -2.52
C GLY A 102 4.01 25.90 -1.08
N GLU A 103 3.12 25.70 -0.10
CA GLU A 103 3.50 25.37 1.27
C GLU A 103 3.77 23.87 1.48
N GLY A 104 3.31 23.02 0.57
CA GLY A 104 3.38 21.57 0.68
C GLY A 104 2.43 21.00 1.73
N ARG A 105 1.23 21.57 1.86
CA ARG A 105 0.25 21.23 2.92
C ARG A 105 -1.17 20.99 2.40
N HIS A 106 -1.30 20.67 1.11
CA HIS A 106 -2.60 20.47 0.48
C HIS A 106 -3.07 19.02 0.65
N GLU A 107 -3.83 18.75 1.71
CA GLU A 107 -4.24 17.41 2.11
C GLU A 107 -5.20 16.70 1.14
N ARG A 108 -5.79 17.43 0.20
CA ARG A 108 -6.65 16.89 -0.89
C ARG A 108 -6.11 17.19 -2.28
N LEU A 109 -4.80 17.01 -2.46
CA LEU A 109 -4.10 17.43 -3.69
C LEU A 109 -4.72 16.84 -4.97
N TRP A 110 -5.26 15.62 -4.89
CA TRP A 110 -5.91 14.91 -6.00
C TRP A 110 -7.25 15.52 -6.46
N GLU A 111 -7.86 16.38 -5.65
CA GLU A 111 -9.05 17.14 -6.06
C GLU A 111 -8.70 18.38 -6.91
N VAL A 112 -7.41 18.75 -6.97
CA VAL A 112 -6.91 19.98 -7.59
C VAL A 112 -5.99 19.72 -8.77
N LEU A 113 -5.07 18.76 -8.64
CA LEU A 113 -4.15 18.37 -9.71
C LEU A 113 -4.66 17.14 -10.49
N GLY A 114 -4.07 16.91 -11.65
CA GLY A 114 -4.42 15.86 -12.59
C GLY A 114 -5.57 16.22 -13.53
N ALA A 115 -6.18 15.21 -14.15
CA ALA A 115 -7.37 15.38 -14.99
C ALA A 115 -8.68 15.27 -14.19
N ARG A 116 -9.52 16.31 -14.25
CA ARG A 116 -10.77 16.43 -13.48
C ARG A 116 -11.93 16.78 -14.40
N VAL A 117 -12.90 15.87 -14.52
CA VAL A 117 -14.17 16.13 -15.22
C VAL A 117 -15.00 17.07 -14.37
N LEU A 118 -15.33 18.26 -14.90
CA LEU A 118 -16.11 19.25 -14.19
C LEU A 118 -16.88 20.16 -15.16
N ARG A 119 -17.93 20.79 -14.63
CA ARG A 119 -18.61 21.90 -15.29
C ARG A 119 -17.91 23.19 -14.91
N HIS A 120 -17.17 23.79 -15.84
CA HIS A 120 -16.48 25.07 -15.63
C HIS A 120 -17.25 26.18 -16.31
N GLU A 121 -17.61 27.22 -15.57
CA GLU A 121 -18.47 28.30 -16.06
C GLU A 121 -19.79 27.74 -16.63
N ASP A 122 -19.97 27.76 -17.94
CA ASP A 122 -21.14 27.27 -18.66
C ASP A 122 -20.89 25.97 -19.45
N THR A 123 -19.69 25.40 -19.37
CA THR A 123 -19.21 24.35 -20.27
C THR A 123 -18.76 23.10 -19.51
N ASP A 124 -19.16 21.92 -19.98
CA ASP A 124 -18.69 20.63 -19.46
C ASP A 124 -17.39 20.22 -20.18
N GLY A 125 -16.42 19.71 -19.42
CA GLY A 125 -15.13 19.31 -19.97
C GLY A 125 -14.19 18.75 -18.92
N THR A 126 -12.90 18.69 -19.25
CA THR A 126 -11.86 18.21 -18.33
C THR A 126 -10.82 19.30 -18.07
N ALA A 127 -10.61 19.60 -16.79
CA ALA A 127 -9.52 20.44 -16.32
C ALA A 127 -8.27 19.57 -16.11
N PHE A 128 -7.16 19.94 -16.77
CA PHE A 128 -5.87 19.29 -16.60
C PHE A 128 -4.93 20.22 -15.83
N ALA A 129 -4.31 19.72 -14.76
CA ALA A 129 -3.32 20.48 -14.02
C ALA A 129 -2.11 19.62 -13.62
N VAL A 130 -0.89 20.12 -13.82
CA VAL A 130 0.36 19.38 -13.55
C VAL A 130 1.44 20.29 -12.99
N TRP A 131 2.17 19.80 -11.99
CA TRP A 131 3.30 20.52 -11.41
C TRP A 131 4.58 20.24 -12.22
N ALA A 132 5.12 21.29 -12.87
CA ALA A 132 6.33 21.23 -13.68
C ALA A 132 7.02 22.62 -13.68
N PRO A 133 7.58 23.04 -12.53
CA PRO A 133 8.01 24.42 -12.29
C PRO A 133 9.09 24.91 -13.24
N ASN A 134 9.98 24.03 -13.71
CA ASN A 134 11.10 24.40 -14.58
C ASN A 134 10.82 24.16 -16.07
N ALA A 135 9.64 23.64 -16.41
CA ALA A 135 9.27 23.40 -17.80
C ALA A 135 9.23 24.73 -18.58
N GLN A 136 9.70 24.69 -19.83
CA GLN A 136 9.58 25.84 -20.74
C GLN A 136 8.18 25.92 -21.38
N GLY A 137 7.48 24.80 -21.44
CA GLY A 137 6.14 24.66 -21.99
C GLY A 137 5.55 23.29 -21.70
N VAL A 138 4.25 23.23 -21.50
CA VAL A 138 3.50 21.98 -21.30
C VAL A 138 2.32 21.95 -22.26
N ARG A 139 2.00 20.77 -22.80
CA ARG A 139 0.84 20.53 -23.66
C ARG A 139 0.10 19.28 -23.20
N VAL A 140 -1.19 19.23 -23.48
CA VAL A 140 -1.97 18.00 -23.32
C VAL A 140 -2.05 17.26 -24.66
N ILE A 141 -1.73 15.97 -24.66
CA ILE A 141 -1.88 15.08 -25.81
C ILE A 141 -2.78 13.92 -25.43
N GLY A 142 -3.55 13.41 -26.38
CA GLY A 142 -4.48 12.31 -26.14
C GLY A 142 -5.27 11.93 -27.37
N ASP A 143 -6.27 11.06 -27.19
CA ASP A 143 -7.11 10.59 -28.30
C ASP A 143 -7.80 11.75 -29.03
N PHE A 144 -8.27 12.75 -28.28
CA PHE A 144 -9.02 13.91 -28.77
C PHE A 144 -8.21 14.88 -29.63
N ASN A 145 -6.88 14.76 -29.67
CA ASN A 145 -6.02 15.52 -30.57
C ASN A 145 -5.02 14.65 -31.33
N HIS A 146 -5.34 13.35 -31.48
CA HIS A 146 -4.52 12.38 -32.20
C HIS A 146 -3.06 12.37 -31.71
N TRP A 147 -2.87 12.49 -30.39
CA TRP A 147 -1.56 12.53 -29.74
C TRP A 147 -0.65 13.69 -30.21
N ASN A 148 -1.24 14.76 -30.74
CA ASN A 148 -0.53 15.96 -31.18
C ASN A 148 -0.86 17.18 -30.31
N GLY A 149 0.14 17.64 -29.55
CA GLY A 149 -0.03 18.73 -28.58
C GLY A 149 -0.04 20.14 -29.17
N GLY A 150 0.18 20.30 -30.48
CA GLY A 150 0.32 21.62 -31.11
C GLY A 150 -0.90 22.52 -30.96
N GLY A 151 -2.09 21.96 -30.72
CA GLY A 151 -3.33 22.71 -30.49
C GLY A 151 -3.72 22.91 -29.03
N HIS A 152 -3.02 22.29 -28.07
CA HIS A 152 -3.38 22.32 -26.64
C HIS A 152 -2.20 22.67 -25.70
N PRO A 153 -1.44 23.77 -25.93
CA PRO A 153 -0.51 24.29 -24.92
C PRO A 153 -1.24 24.77 -23.65
N MET A 154 -0.66 24.48 -22.49
CA MET A 154 -1.17 24.86 -21.16
C MET A 154 -0.61 26.21 -20.71
N ARG A 155 -1.29 26.90 -19.77
CA ARG A 155 -0.76 28.11 -19.12
C ARG A 155 -0.07 27.76 -17.81
N SER A 156 0.99 28.49 -17.47
CA SER A 156 1.63 28.45 -16.16
C SER A 156 0.90 29.40 -15.20
N LEU A 157 0.54 28.91 -14.02
CA LEU A 157 -0.08 29.68 -12.94
C LEU A 157 1.00 30.37 -12.07
N GLY A 158 1.96 31.00 -12.74
CA GLY A 158 3.01 31.81 -12.14
C GLY A 158 3.96 31.03 -11.23
N ARG A 159 4.16 31.57 -10.02
CA ARG A 159 5.19 31.06 -9.07
C ARG A 159 4.88 29.70 -8.47
N SER A 160 3.65 29.20 -8.63
CA SER A 160 3.26 27.86 -8.18
C SER A 160 3.99 26.75 -8.96
N GLY A 161 4.43 27.03 -10.19
CA GLY A 161 4.97 26.01 -11.09
C GLY A 161 3.92 25.02 -11.62
N VAL A 162 2.63 25.27 -11.36
CA VAL A 162 1.53 24.48 -11.87
C VAL A 162 1.15 24.97 -13.26
N TRP A 163 1.00 24.04 -14.19
CA TRP A 163 0.47 24.25 -15.53
C TRP A 163 -0.97 23.78 -15.59
N GLU A 164 -1.85 24.54 -16.24
CA GLU A 164 -3.28 24.24 -16.30
C GLU A 164 -3.87 24.50 -17.69
N LEU A 165 -4.87 23.69 -18.05
CA LEU A 165 -5.74 23.89 -19.22
C LEU A 165 -7.09 23.19 -19.01
N PHE A 166 -8.19 23.90 -19.25
CA PHE A 166 -9.51 23.30 -19.37
C PHE A 166 -9.81 23.01 -20.85
N ILE A 167 -10.16 21.76 -21.17
CA ILE A 167 -10.53 21.36 -22.53
C ILE A 167 -12.02 20.98 -22.55
N PRO A 168 -12.87 21.78 -23.22
CA PRO A 168 -14.28 21.51 -23.41
C PRO A 168 -14.55 20.17 -24.08
N ASP A 169 -15.72 19.61 -23.81
CA ASP A 169 -16.27 18.42 -24.48
C ASP A 169 -15.44 17.13 -24.27
N ILE A 170 -14.42 17.15 -23.39
CA ILE A 170 -13.64 15.96 -22.99
C ILE A 170 -14.23 15.37 -21.70
N GLY A 171 -14.61 14.09 -21.76
CA GLY A 171 -15.14 13.34 -20.62
C GLY A 171 -14.28 12.14 -20.22
N ALA A 172 -14.78 11.42 -19.22
CA ALA A 172 -14.16 10.19 -18.70
C ALA A 172 -13.92 9.14 -19.80
N GLY A 173 -12.86 8.35 -19.63
CA GLY A 173 -12.41 7.34 -20.59
C GLY A 173 -11.42 7.87 -21.65
N SER A 174 -11.26 9.19 -21.78
CA SER A 174 -10.29 9.77 -22.70
C SER A 174 -8.85 9.48 -22.26
N ARG A 175 -8.02 8.94 -23.16
CA ARG A 175 -6.59 8.72 -22.87
C ARG A 175 -5.79 9.97 -23.13
N TYR A 176 -4.82 10.25 -22.27
CA TYR A 176 -3.96 11.42 -22.38
C TYR A 176 -2.58 11.23 -21.73
N LYS A 177 -1.68 12.14 -22.08
CA LYS A 177 -0.37 12.38 -21.47
C LYS A 177 -0.06 13.88 -21.47
N PHE A 178 0.93 14.27 -20.68
CA PHE A 178 1.53 15.60 -20.78
C PHE A 178 2.76 15.55 -21.69
N GLN A 179 2.79 16.41 -22.71
CA GLN A 179 4.02 16.71 -23.43
C GLN A 179 4.72 17.84 -22.69
N ILE A 180 5.92 17.61 -22.16
CA ILE A 180 6.67 18.57 -21.35
C ILE A 180 7.97 18.93 -22.06
N LEU A 181 8.18 20.23 -22.32
CA LEU A 181 9.45 20.77 -22.77
C LEU A 181 10.29 21.08 -21.55
N GLY A 182 11.25 20.20 -21.25
CA GLY A 182 12.08 20.33 -20.06
C GLY A 182 12.99 21.56 -20.10
N MET A 183 13.56 21.90 -18.94
CA MET A 183 14.56 22.96 -18.83
C MET A 183 15.80 22.70 -19.72
N ASP A 184 16.06 21.42 -20.01
CA ASP A 184 17.10 20.94 -20.92
C ASP A 184 16.76 21.08 -22.42
N GLY A 185 15.56 21.58 -22.75
CA GLY A 185 15.13 21.80 -24.14
C GLY A 185 14.63 20.54 -24.85
N VAL A 186 14.39 19.45 -24.12
CA VAL A 186 13.91 18.17 -24.67
C VAL A 186 12.41 18.01 -24.39
N TRP A 187 11.64 17.66 -25.43
CA TRP A 187 10.24 17.27 -25.28
C TRP A 187 10.14 15.82 -24.80
N ARG A 188 9.34 15.59 -23.76
CA ARG A 188 9.04 14.26 -23.23
C ARG A 188 7.54 14.06 -23.11
N GLU A 189 7.10 12.83 -23.29
CA GLU A 189 5.73 12.42 -23.00
C GLU A 189 5.68 11.77 -21.63
N LYS A 190 4.89 12.36 -20.73
CA LYS A 190 4.77 11.96 -19.33
C LYS A 190 3.36 11.48 -19.03
N ALA A 191 3.25 10.35 -18.35
CA ALA A 191 2.02 10.01 -17.65
C ALA A 191 1.73 11.09 -16.58
N ASP A 192 0.46 11.30 -16.26
CA ASP A 192 0.07 12.21 -15.18
C ASP A 192 0.51 11.64 -13.82
N PRO A 193 1.33 12.35 -13.03
CA PRO A 193 1.64 11.95 -11.65
C PRO A 193 0.40 11.71 -10.78
N MET A 194 -0.70 12.41 -11.10
CA MET A 194 -1.99 12.35 -10.41
C MET A 194 -3.03 11.51 -11.17
N ALA A 195 -2.58 10.62 -12.07
CA ALA A 195 -3.46 9.74 -12.81
C ALA A 195 -4.31 8.89 -11.85
N ARG A 196 -5.63 8.95 -12.02
CA ARG A 196 -6.61 8.16 -11.26
C ARG A 196 -7.01 6.85 -11.94
N ARG A 197 -6.62 6.71 -13.21
CA ARG A 197 -6.74 5.50 -14.02
C ARG A 197 -5.69 5.51 -15.11
N THR A 198 -5.27 4.33 -15.54
CA THR A 198 -4.18 4.10 -16.48
C THR A 198 -4.59 3.08 -17.55
N GLU A 199 -3.89 3.08 -18.68
CA GLU A 199 -3.92 1.95 -19.61
C GLU A 199 -3.21 0.73 -19.01
N VAL A 200 -3.61 -0.46 -19.48
CA VAL A 200 -2.97 -1.73 -19.08
C VAL A 200 -1.52 -1.76 -19.56
N PRO A 201 -0.54 -2.02 -18.67
CA PRO A 201 0.86 -2.16 -19.07
C PRO A 201 1.04 -3.21 -20.19
N PRO A 202 1.93 -2.97 -21.18
CA PRO A 202 2.99 -1.96 -21.19
C PRO A 202 2.58 -0.59 -21.72
N ALA A 203 1.29 -0.34 -21.97
CA ALA A 203 0.82 1.00 -22.33
C ALA A 203 0.91 1.95 -21.13
N THR A 204 1.06 3.25 -21.39
CA THR A 204 1.50 4.24 -20.39
C THR A 204 0.68 5.51 -20.36
N ALA A 205 -0.43 5.59 -21.12
CA ALA A 205 -1.30 6.75 -21.01
C ALA A 205 -2.11 6.74 -19.71
N SER A 206 -2.34 7.94 -19.20
CA SER A 206 -3.34 8.18 -18.17
C SER A 206 -4.72 8.21 -18.81
N ILE A 207 -5.74 7.84 -18.06
CA ILE A 207 -7.15 7.88 -18.50
C ILE A 207 -7.89 8.88 -17.61
N VAL A 208 -8.65 9.77 -18.23
CA VAL A 208 -9.55 10.67 -17.50
C VAL A 208 -10.59 9.83 -16.77
N GLU A 209 -10.62 9.92 -15.45
CA GLU A 209 -11.51 9.14 -14.60
C GLU A 209 -12.55 10.04 -13.94
N GLN A 210 -13.78 9.53 -13.85
CA GLN A 210 -14.85 10.12 -13.07
C GLN A 210 -15.47 8.98 -12.23
N PRO A 211 -15.18 8.93 -10.92
CA PRO A 211 -15.73 7.89 -10.05
C PRO A 211 -17.26 7.93 -10.04
N ASP A 212 -17.90 6.77 -10.10
CA ASP A 212 -19.37 6.60 -10.00
C ASP A 212 -19.75 5.51 -8.98
N TYR A 213 -18.84 5.18 -8.07
CA TYR A 213 -19.04 4.11 -7.09
C TYR A 213 -19.83 4.59 -5.85
N ALA A 214 -20.88 3.86 -5.50
CA ALA A 214 -21.65 4.05 -4.28
C ALA A 214 -21.27 2.98 -3.24
N TRP A 215 -20.60 3.41 -2.17
CA TRP A 215 -20.17 2.56 -1.06
C TRP A 215 -21.33 2.06 -0.18
N ARG A 216 -21.12 0.92 0.50
CA ARG A 216 -22.09 0.31 1.42
C ARG A 216 -21.45 -0.09 2.76
N ASP A 217 -20.31 0.51 3.10
CA ASP A 217 -19.48 0.20 4.25
C ASP A 217 -19.52 1.26 5.36
N GLU A 218 -20.53 2.13 5.37
CA GLU A 218 -20.66 3.22 6.35
C GLU A 218 -20.61 2.71 7.81
N GLU A 219 -21.22 1.56 8.09
CA GLU A 219 -21.18 0.92 9.42
C GLU A 219 -19.76 0.47 9.79
N TRP A 220 -19.01 -0.10 8.85
CA TRP A 220 -17.61 -0.51 9.06
C TRP A 220 -16.72 0.70 9.39
N LEU A 221 -16.84 1.79 8.64
CA LEU A 221 -16.04 2.99 8.86
C LEU A 221 -16.36 3.68 10.20
N ALA A 222 -17.64 3.72 10.57
CA ALA A 222 -18.08 4.28 11.85
C ALA A 222 -17.53 3.45 13.02
N ASP A 223 -17.59 2.13 12.90
CA ASP A 223 -17.02 1.21 13.88
C ASP A 223 -15.51 1.37 13.99
N ARG A 224 -14.78 1.32 12.87
CA ARG A 224 -13.32 1.44 12.83
C ARG A 224 -12.83 2.68 13.58
N ALA A 225 -13.48 3.82 13.38
CA ALA A 225 -13.09 5.08 14.02
C ALA A 225 -13.11 5.05 15.56
N GLY A 226 -13.88 4.14 16.16
CA GLY A 226 -13.97 3.95 17.61
C GLY A 226 -13.11 2.81 18.19
N ARG A 227 -12.44 2.03 17.33
CA ARG A 227 -11.67 0.83 17.72
C ARG A 227 -10.21 1.17 18.06
N ASP A 228 -9.62 0.36 18.92
CA ASP A 228 -8.19 0.40 19.24
C ASP A 228 -7.51 -0.85 18.68
N ALA A 229 -6.81 -0.70 17.56
CA ALA A 229 -6.14 -1.80 16.88
C ALA A 229 -5.10 -2.54 17.76
N LEU A 230 -4.55 -1.89 18.80
CA LEU A 230 -3.61 -2.54 19.72
C LEU A 230 -4.32 -3.57 20.60
N ALA A 231 -5.57 -3.31 20.98
CA ALA A 231 -6.38 -4.14 21.86
C ALA A 231 -7.28 -5.15 21.12
N GLU A 232 -7.22 -5.18 19.79
CA GLU A 232 -8.05 -6.04 18.93
C GLU A 232 -7.26 -7.20 18.30
N PRO A 233 -7.94 -8.28 17.89
CA PRO A 233 -7.30 -9.33 17.12
C PRO A 233 -6.90 -8.81 15.74
N MET A 234 -5.63 -8.98 15.38
CA MET A 234 -5.14 -8.72 14.03
C MET A 234 -4.35 -9.94 13.54
N SER A 235 -5.03 -10.75 12.74
CA SER A 235 -4.45 -11.80 11.92
C SER A 235 -4.67 -11.47 10.45
N THR A 236 -3.56 -11.30 9.74
CA THR A 236 -3.49 -10.72 8.40
C THR A 236 -3.08 -11.78 7.37
N TYR A 237 -3.86 -11.88 6.30
CA TYR A 237 -3.52 -12.68 5.12
C TYR A 237 -2.88 -11.79 4.06
N GLU A 238 -1.57 -11.93 3.86
CA GLU A 238 -0.83 -11.13 2.87
C GLU A 238 -0.98 -11.75 1.47
N VAL A 239 -1.34 -10.94 0.47
CA VAL A 239 -1.78 -11.39 -0.85
C VAL A 239 -1.18 -10.54 -1.97
N HIS A 240 -0.56 -11.21 -2.95
CA HIS A 240 -0.31 -10.61 -4.26
C HIS A 240 -1.46 -10.96 -5.22
N LEU A 241 -2.27 -9.95 -5.55
CA LEU A 241 -3.53 -10.14 -6.30
C LEU A 241 -3.35 -10.87 -7.63
N GLY A 242 -2.30 -10.55 -8.38
CA GLY A 242 -2.06 -11.13 -9.71
C GLY A 242 -1.68 -12.61 -9.69
N SER A 243 -1.26 -13.15 -8.55
CA SER A 243 -0.73 -14.52 -8.45
C SER A 243 -1.42 -15.38 -7.39
N TRP A 244 -2.36 -14.83 -6.61
CA TRP A 244 -3.20 -15.65 -5.74
C TRP A 244 -3.97 -16.71 -6.53
N ARG A 245 -4.73 -16.25 -7.53
CA ARG A 245 -5.35 -17.06 -8.60
C ARG A 245 -5.19 -16.28 -9.91
N PRO A 246 -4.25 -16.67 -10.78
CA PRO A 246 -3.98 -15.93 -12.01
C PRO A 246 -5.22 -15.77 -12.90
N GLY A 247 -5.36 -14.59 -13.50
CA GLY A 247 -6.43 -14.28 -14.45
C GLY A 247 -7.72 -13.72 -13.84
N LEU A 248 -7.76 -13.46 -12.52
CA LEU A 248 -8.91 -12.84 -11.88
C LEU A 248 -8.88 -11.31 -11.96
N SER A 249 -10.04 -10.73 -12.23
CA SER A 249 -10.36 -9.31 -12.05
C SER A 249 -10.64 -8.96 -10.58
N TYR A 250 -10.67 -7.67 -10.25
CA TYR A 250 -11.08 -7.19 -8.93
C TYR A 250 -12.51 -7.67 -8.56
N ARG A 251 -13.43 -7.73 -9.54
CA ARG A 251 -14.80 -8.25 -9.34
C ARG A 251 -14.82 -9.73 -8.94
N GLU A 252 -13.98 -10.54 -9.59
CA GLU A 252 -13.90 -11.97 -9.28
C GLU A 252 -13.18 -12.22 -7.96
N LEU A 253 -12.16 -11.42 -7.64
CA LEU A 253 -11.51 -11.40 -6.32
C LEU A 253 -12.52 -11.03 -5.22
N ALA A 254 -13.39 -10.06 -5.47
CA ALA A 254 -14.44 -9.65 -4.53
C ALA A 254 -15.39 -10.79 -4.15
N THR A 255 -15.53 -11.81 -5.01
CA THR A 255 -16.26 -13.04 -4.68
C THR A 255 -15.35 -14.10 -4.06
N GLN A 256 -14.28 -14.47 -4.77
CA GLN A 256 -13.47 -15.64 -4.44
C GLN A 256 -12.56 -15.40 -3.24
N LEU A 257 -11.82 -14.29 -3.23
CA LEU A 257 -10.87 -13.97 -2.17
C LEU A 257 -11.61 -13.65 -0.87
N VAL A 258 -12.66 -12.84 -0.94
CA VAL A 258 -13.48 -12.48 0.23
C VAL A 258 -14.06 -13.72 0.89
N SER A 259 -14.66 -14.62 0.11
CA SER A 259 -15.18 -15.89 0.63
C SER A 259 -14.08 -16.75 1.26
N TYR A 260 -12.89 -16.79 0.67
CA TYR A 260 -11.77 -17.59 1.17
C TYR A 260 -11.23 -17.04 2.50
N VAL A 261 -10.95 -15.74 2.55
CA VAL A 261 -10.40 -15.08 3.74
C VAL A 261 -11.39 -15.16 4.92
N LYS A 262 -12.68 -14.97 4.63
CA LYS A 262 -13.75 -15.13 5.64
C LYS A 262 -13.83 -16.57 6.17
N ASP A 263 -13.78 -17.57 5.29
CA ASP A 263 -13.79 -18.98 5.69
C ASP A 263 -12.56 -19.36 6.53
N MET A 264 -11.39 -18.82 6.18
CA MET A 264 -10.15 -19.01 6.92
C MET A 264 -10.11 -18.23 8.26
N GLY A 265 -11.04 -17.28 8.45
CA GLY A 265 -11.21 -16.56 9.71
C GLY A 265 -10.18 -15.45 9.97
N PHE A 266 -9.42 -15.04 8.95
CA PHE A 266 -8.54 -13.87 9.05
C PHE A 266 -9.36 -12.59 9.31
N THR A 267 -8.73 -11.63 9.96
CA THR A 267 -9.35 -10.33 10.29
C THR A 267 -9.03 -9.25 9.26
N HIS A 268 -7.89 -9.39 8.57
CA HIS A 268 -7.39 -8.42 7.63
C HIS A 268 -6.81 -9.14 6.40
N VAL A 269 -6.85 -8.46 5.26
CA VAL A 269 -5.97 -8.74 4.13
C VAL A 269 -4.92 -7.64 4.03
N GLU A 270 -3.70 -8.00 3.66
CA GLU A 270 -2.66 -7.05 3.27
C GLU A 270 -2.32 -7.29 1.80
N PHE A 271 -2.57 -6.30 0.96
CA PHE A 271 -2.22 -6.38 -0.45
C PHE A 271 -0.80 -5.87 -0.66
N LEU A 272 0.02 -6.66 -1.35
CA LEU A 272 1.21 -6.13 -2.03
C LEU A 272 0.80 -4.94 -2.94
N PRO A 273 1.75 -4.05 -3.30
CA PRO A 273 1.38 -2.74 -3.83
C PRO A 273 0.40 -2.80 -5.01
N VAL A 274 -0.77 -2.18 -4.81
CA VAL A 274 -1.84 -2.16 -5.81
C VAL A 274 -1.79 -0.94 -6.72
N ALA A 275 -0.93 0.05 -6.40
CA ALA A 275 -0.71 1.21 -7.26
C ALA A 275 -0.12 0.79 -8.62
N GLU A 276 -0.41 1.54 -9.69
CA GLU A 276 0.03 1.15 -11.03
C GLU A 276 1.56 1.12 -11.13
N HIS A 277 2.04 0.00 -11.65
CA HIS A 277 3.45 -0.32 -11.83
C HIS A 277 3.65 -0.97 -13.20
N PRO A 278 4.73 -0.68 -13.94
CA PRO A 278 4.86 -1.17 -15.32
C PRO A 278 5.27 -2.64 -15.40
N PHE A 279 6.06 -3.13 -14.44
CA PHE A 279 6.65 -4.46 -14.50
C PHE A 279 6.09 -5.38 -13.41
N GLY A 280 5.39 -6.46 -13.80
CA GLY A 280 4.80 -7.42 -12.86
C GLY A 280 5.82 -8.13 -11.97
N GLY A 281 7.04 -8.36 -12.49
CA GLY A 281 8.13 -8.96 -11.70
C GLY A 281 8.71 -8.06 -10.62
N SER A 282 8.29 -6.79 -10.52
CA SER A 282 8.57 -5.93 -9.36
C SER A 282 7.65 -6.21 -8.17
N TRP A 283 6.63 -7.06 -8.38
CA TRP A 283 5.56 -7.39 -7.42
C TRP A 283 4.73 -6.19 -6.95
N GLY A 284 4.89 -5.04 -7.61
CA GLY A 284 4.23 -3.77 -7.27
C GLY A 284 5.19 -2.71 -6.72
N TYR A 285 6.39 -3.07 -6.26
CA TYR A 285 7.29 -2.15 -5.55
C TYR A 285 7.96 -1.10 -6.44
N GLN A 286 7.80 -1.15 -7.76
CA GLN A 286 8.28 -0.10 -8.67
C GLN A 286 7.10 0.68 -9.26
N VAL A 287 6.48 1.51 -8.43
CA VAL A 287 5.26 2.27 -8.75
C VAL A 287 5.55 3.47 -9.67
N THR A 288 4.71 3.68 -10.67
CA THR A 288 4.77 4.87 -11.54
C THR A 288 3.52 5.74 -11.48
N SER A 289 2.34 5.19 -11.17
CA SER A 289 1.11 5.99 -10.98
C SER A 289 0.54 5.76 -9.59
N TYR A 290 0.94 6.62 -8.67
CA TYR A 290 0.65 6.49 -7.23
C TYR A 290 -0.83 6.65 -6.88
N PHE A 291 -1.60 7.37 -7.70
CA PHE A 291 -3.01 7.71 -7.48
C PHE A 291 -3.98 6.80 -8.25
N ALA A 292 -3.50 5.69 -8.81
CA ALA A 292 -4.32 4.76 -9.59
C ALA A 292 -4.07 3.31 -9.13
N PRO A 293 -5.12 2.53 -8.81
CA PRO A 293 -4.97 1.09 -8.73
C PRO A 293 -4.61 0.52 -10.10
N THR A 294 -3.81 -0.55 -10.12
CA THR A 294 -3.32 -1.14 -11.36
C THR A 294 -4.48 -1.60 -12.24
N SER A 295 -4.43 -1.20 -13.50
CA SER A 295 -5.44 -1.52 -14.50
C SER A 295 -5.46 -2.98 -14.93
N ARG A 296 -4.48 -3.79 -14.48
CA ARG A 296 -4.38 -5.24 -14.76
C ARG A 296 -5.62 -6.02 -14.36
N PHE A 297 -6.32 -5.58 -13.31
CA PHE A 297 -7.44 -6.33 -12.72
C PHE A 297 -8.80 -5.64 -12.93
N GLY A 298 -8.85 -4.46 -13.54
CA GLY A 298 -10.10 -3.73 -13.80
C GLY A 298 -9.98 -2.22 -13.62
N SER A 299 -11.14 -1.58 -13.43
CA SER A 299 -11.24 -0.15 -13.18
C SER A 299 -11.03 0.19 -11.69
N PRO A 300 -10.77 1.47 -11.36
CA PRO A 300 -10.78 1.94 -9.96
C PRO A 300 -12.05 1.58 -9.20
N ASP A 301 -13.23 1.67 -9.83
CA ASP A 301 -14.51 1.30 -9.20
C ASP A 301 -14.63 -0.21 -8.95
N ASP A 302 -13.96 -1.05 -9.74
CA ASP A 302 -13.88 -2.48 -9.46
C ASP A 302 -12.99 -2.76 -8.24
N PHE A 303 -11.92 -1.97 -8.02
CA PHE A 303 -11.13 -2.05 -6.79
C PHE A 303 -11.91 -1.54 -5.57
N ARG A 304 -12.66 -0.44 -5.69
CA ARG A 304 -13.60 0.00 -4.64
C ARG A 304 -14.59 -1.10 -4.26
N HIS A 305 -15.11 -1.82 -5.26
CA HIS A 305 -15.99 -2.96 -5.01
C HIS A 305 -15.33 -4.10 -4.25
N LEU A 306 -14.07 -4.42 -4.54
CA LEU A 306 -13.33 -5.42 -3.75
C LEU A 306 -13.21 -5.00 -2.28
N VAL A 307 -12.88 -3.73 -2.02
CA VAL A 307 -12.78 -3.21 -0.65
C VAL A 307 -14.15 -3.20 0.05
N ASP A 308 -15.20 -2.74 -0.63
CA ASP A 308 -16.57 -2.71 -0.09
C ASP A 308 -17.07 -4.12 0.30
N GLU A 309 -16.78 -5.14 -0.52
CA GLU A 309 -17.15 -6.53 -0.20
C GLU A 309 -16.31 -7.11 0.95
N LEU A 310 -15.04 -6.70 1.11
CA LEU A 310 -14.22 -7.07 2.28
C LEU A 310 -14.78 -6.45 3.56
N HIS A 311 -15.13 -5.16 3.54
CA HIS A 311 -15.72 -4.47 4.69
C HIS A 311 -17.08 -5.07 5.09
N GLN A 312 -17.95 -5.37 4.11
CA GLN A 312 -19.22 -6.07 4.36
C GLN A 312 -19.02 -7.49 4.90
N ALA A 313 -17.87 -8.11 4.63
CA ALA A 313 -17.47 -9.38 5.23
C ALA A 313 -16.82 -9.25 6.62
N GLY A 314 -16.60 -8.03 7.11
CA GLY A 314 -15.94 -7.73 8.38
C GLY A 314 -14.43 -7.89 8.34
N ILE A 315 -13.81 -7.70 7.17
CA ILE A 315 -12.38 -7.89 6.92
C ILE A 315 -11.76 -6.53 6.60
N GLY A 316 -10.73 -6.13 7.36
CA GLY A 316 -10.00 -4.90 7.08
C GLY A 316 -9.00 -5.04 5.93
N VAL A 317 -8.72 -3.93 5.25
CA VAL A 317 -7.82 -3.88 4.10
C VAL A 317 -6.59 -3.03 4.40
N ILE A 318 -5.42 -3.66 4.35
CA ILE A 318 -4.11 -3.01 4.43
C ILE A 318 -3.50 -3.03 3.02
N VAL A 319 -2.82 -1.95 2.64
CA VAL A 319 -2.10 -1.87 1.36
C VAL A 319 -0.64 -1.54 1.61
N ASP A 320 0.24 -2.25 0.93
CA ASP A 320 1.64 -1.91 0.82
C ASP A 320 1.80 -0.61 0.03
N TRP A 321 2.30 0.40 0.72
CA TRP A 321 2.51 1.74 0.23
C TRP A 321 4.01 1.98 0.07
N VAL A 322 4.41 2.50 -1.10
CA VAL A 322 5.82 2.53 -1.53
C VAL A 322 6.34 3.97 -1.66
N PRO A 323 6.54 4.71 -0.55
CA PRO A 323 7.07 6.08 -0.60
C PRO A 323 8.61 6.13 -0.66
N ALA A 324 9.29 4.98 -0.60
CA ALA A 324 10.74 4.95 -0.45
C ALA A 324 11.48 5.33 -1.75
N HIS A 325 10.92 4.95 -2.92
CA HIS A 325 11.59 5.08 -4.20
C HIS A 325 10.62 4.96 -5.39
N PHE A 326 11.09 5.28 -6.59
CA PHE A 326 10.35 5.10 -7.85
C PHE A 326 11.29 4.74 -9.01
N PRO A 327 10.83 4.05 -10.07
CA PRO A 327 11.71 3.59 -11.15
C PRO A 327 12.11 4.74 -12.10
N MET A 328 13.18 4.51 -12.86
CA MET A 328 13.77 5.49 -13.78
C MET A 328 13.07 5.59 -15.15
N ASP A 329 11.87 5.03 -15.29
CA ASP A 329 11.06 5.10 -16.50
C ASP A 329 10.87 6.55 -16.98
N GLU A 330 11.34 6.87 -18.19
CA GLU A 330 11.32 8.24 -18.72
C GLU A 330 9.90 8.81 -18.85
N TRP A 331 8.89 7.97 -19.03
CA TRP A 331 7.49 8.39 -19.11
C TRP A 331 6.83 8.60 -17.73
N GLY A 332 7.49 8.18 -16.63
CA GLY A 332 7.04 8.37 -15.25
C GLY A 332 7.62 9.63 -14.59
N LEU A 333 7.91 9.57 -13.28
CA LEU A 333 8.35 10.74 -12.49
C LEU A 333 9.81 11.18 -12.75
N ALA A 334 10.65 10.31 -13.31
CA ALA A 334 12.08 10.56 -13.52
C ALA A 334 12.35 11.84 -14.32
N ARG A 335 13.14 12.78 -13.78
CA ARG A 335 13.51 14.04 -14.43
C ARG A 335 12.32 14.78 -15.06
N PHE A 336 11.22 14.86 -14.31
CA PHE A 336 9.89 15.16 -14.85
C PHE A 336 9.81 16.39 -15.75
N ASP A 337 10.47 17.49 -15.36
CA ASP A 337 10.53 18.77 -16.10
C ASP A 337 11.93 19.06 -16.68
N GLY A 338 12.74 18.02 -16.89
CA GLY A 338 14.14 18.10 -17.33
C GLY A 338 15.14 18.29 -16.18
N THR A 339 14.67 18.55 -14.96
CA THR A 339 15.46 18.64 -13.73
C THR A 339 15.15 17.48 -12.78
N PRO A 340 16.02 17.17 -11.80
CA PRO A 340 15.67 16.35 -10.64
C PRO A 340 14.51 17.00 -9.85
N LEU A 341 13.27 16.62 -10.20
CA LEU A 341 12.06 17.28 -9.69
C LEU A 341 11.50 16.54 -8.47
N TYR A 342 11.20 15.26 -8.66
CA TYR A 342 10.69 14.38 -7.61
C TYR A 342 11.83 13.70 -6.86
N GLU A 343 12.91 13.37 -7.58
CA GLU A 343 14.14 12.82 -7.05
C GLU A 343 15.09 13.89 -6.52
N HIS A 344 15.87 13.55 -5.50
CA HIS A 344 16.85 14.47 -4.93
C HIS A 344 17.98 14.78 -5.93
N ALA A 345 18.38 16.05 -6.03
CA ALA A 345 19.34 16.50 -7.05
C ALA A 345 20.77 15.98 -6.85
N ASP A 346 21.18 15.69 -5.61
CA ASP A 346 22.42 14.96 -5.30
C ASP A 346 22.21 13.46 -5.54
N PRO A 347 22.87 12.83 -6.53
CA PRO A 347 22.73 11.40 -6.81
C PRO A 347 23.09 10.50 -5.62
N ALA A 348 24.01 10.93 -4.75
CA ALA A 348 24.37 10.18 -3.55
C ALA A 348 23.20 10.04 -2.57
N ARG A 349 22.18 10.89 -2.69
CA ARG A 349 20.93 10.82 -1.92
C ARG A 349 19.74 10.41 -2.76
N GLY A 350 19.74 10.76 -4.04
CA GLY A 350 18.63 10.61 -4.97
C GLY A 350 18.55 9.27 -5.69
N GLU A 351 19.52 8.36 -5.55
CA GLU A 351 19.52 7.06 -6.23
C GLU A 351 19.76 5.89 -5.26
N HIS A 352 19.00 4.80 -5.42
CA HIS A 352 19.32 3.52 -4.79
C HIS A 352 20.21 2.69 -5.73
N PRO A 353 21.51 2.53 -5.44
CA PRO A 353 22.47 1.94 -6.38
C PRO A 353 22.19 0.46 -6.66
N ASP A 354 21.77 -0.30 -5.65
CA ASP A 354 21.49 -1.74 -5.81
C ASP A 354 20.18 -2.02 -6.56
N TRP A 355 19.24 -1.06 -6.57
CA TRP A 355 17.90 -1.25 -7.14
C TRP A 355 17.73 -0.59 -8.50
N GLY A 356 18.61 0.34 -8.88
CA GLY A 356 18.48 1.12 -10.11
C GLY A 356 17.22 1.99 -10.13
N THR A 357 16.89 2.60 -8.98
CA THR A 357 15.68 3.44 -8.79
C THR A 357 16.06 4.79 -8.21
N TYR A 358 15.18 5.78 -8.36
CA TYR A 358 15.32 7.10 -7.74
C TYR A 358 14.66 7.14 -6.36
N VAL A 359 15.22 7.95 -5.46
CA VAL A 359 14.72 8.26 -4.12
C VAL A 359 14.06 9.63 -4.14
N PHE A 360 12.88 9.74 -3.55
CA PHE A 360 12.16 11.00 -3.45
C PHE A 360 12.94 12.06 -2.65
N ASP A 361 12.85 13.32 -3.09
CA ASP A 361 13.32 14.47 -2.33
C ASP A 361 12.31 14.85 -1.23
N PHE A 362 12.39 14.16 -0.09
CA PHE A 362 11.51 14.41 1.06
C PHE A 362 11.62 15.84 1.63
N GLY A 363 12.74 16.52 1.37
CA GLY A 363 12.98 17.90 1.81
C GLY A 363 12.19 18.92 0.99
N ARG A 364 11.83 18.56 -0.25
CA ARG A 364 11.04 19.39 -1.14
C ARG A 364 9.56 19.34 -0.79
N ARG A 365 8.97 20.51 -0.54
CA ARG A 365 7.61 20.67 0.00
C ARG A 365 6.55 20.01 -0.87
N GLU A 366 6.60 20.23 -2.18
CA GLU A 366 5.61 19.71 -3.11
C GLU A 366 5.72 18.18 -3.29
N VAL A 367 6.95 17.64 -3.21
CA VAL A 367 7.19 16.19 -3.25
C VAL A 367 6.68 15.52 -1.98
N ARG A 368 6.98 16.11 -0.81
CA ARG A 368 6.42 15.65 0.47
C ARG A 368 4.90 15.69 0.46
N ASN A 369 4.31 16.77 -0.06
CA ASN A 369 2.86 16.91 -0.19
C ASN A 369 2.25 15.89 -1.16
N PHE A 370 2.91 15.58 -2.28
CA PHE A 370 2.50 14.53 -3.20
C PHE A 370 2.37 13.19 -2.46
N LEU A 371 3.36 12.81 -1.65
CA LEU A 371 3.34 11.55 -0.90
C LEU A 371 2.34 11.56 0.26
N VAL A 372 2.27 12.64 1.07
CA VAL A 372 1.30 12.74 2.17
C VAL A 372 -0.14 12.72 1.64
N ALA A 373 -0.42 13.46 0.56
CA ALA A 373 -1.72 13.41 -0.10
C ALA A 373 -1.98 12.02 -0.72
N ASN A 374 -0.95 11.32 -1.20
CA ASN A 374 -1.14 9.97 -1.72
C ASN A 374 -1.54 8.95 -0.63
N ALA A 375 -0.94 9.02 0.55
CA ALA A 375 -1.37 8.19 1.68
C ALA A 375 -2.84 8.46 2.03
N LEU A 376 -3.23 9.73 2.17
CA LEU A 376 -4.61 10.11 2.42
C LEU A 376 -5.58 9.70 1.31
N PHE A 377 -5.13 9.75 0.06
CA PHE A 377 -5.94 9.35 -1.10
C PHE A 377 -6.40 7.90 -0.99
N TRP A 378 -5.51 6.96 -0.66
CA TRP A 378 -5.89 5.57 -0.46
C TRP A 378 -6.86 5.39 0.71
N LEU A 379 -6.59 6.05 1.85
CA LEU A 379 -7.43 5.95 3.04
C LEU A 379 -8.83 6.56 2.84
N ARG A 380 -8.97 7.60 2.01
CA ARG A 380 -10.23 8.34 1.81
C ARG A 380 -11.00 7.95 0.56
N GLU A 381 -10.35 7.77 -0.58
CA GLU A 381 -11.03 7.50 -1.86
C GLU A 381 -11.28 6.00 -2.10
N PHE A 382 -10.51 5.15 -1.42
CA PHE A 382 -10.60 3.70 -1.49
C PHE A 382 -10.89 3.04 -0.14
N HIS A 383 -11.15 3.83 0.91
CA HIS A 383 -11.53 3.38 2.26
C HIS A 383 -10.54 2.40 2.92
N ILE A 384 -9.27 2.37 2.48
CA ILE A 384 -8.24 1.48 3.02
C ILE A 384 -8.09 1.69 4.54
N ASP A 385 -7.95 0.61 5.31
CA ASP A 385 -7.88 0.62 6.78
C ASP A 385 -6.45 0.74 7.30
N GLY A 386 -5.45 0.46 6.48
CA GLY A 386 -4.07 0.67 6.87
C GLY A 386 -3.06 0.69 5.73
N LEU A 387 -1.90 1.24 6.03
CA LEU A 387 -0.77 1.32 5.11
C LEU A 387 0.44 0.63 5.70
N ARG A 388 1.05 -0.30 4.96
CA ARG A 388 2.33 -0.90 5.32
C ARG A 388 3.44 -0.29 4.46
N VAL A 389 4.52 0.18 5.08
CA VAL A 389 5.66 0.78 4.40
C VAL A 389 6.83 -0.20 4.43
N ASP A 390 7.24 -0.64 3.24
CA ASP A 390 8.42 -1.46 3.02
C ASP A 390 9.71 -0.67 3.17
N ALA A 391 10.78 -1.36 3.58
CA ALA A 391 12.15 -0.89 3.55
C ALA A 391 12.34 0.51 4.17
N VAL A 392 11.71 0.80 5.32
CA VAL A 392 11.80 2.11 5.98
C VAL A 392 13.26 2.50 6.27
N ALA A 393 14.13 1.51 6.50
CA ALA A 393 15.57 1.73 6.63
C ALA A 393 16.19 2.41 5.40
N SER A 394 15.71 2.13 4.19
CA SER A 394 16.22 2.77 2.96
C SER A 394 15.94 4.26 2.92
N MET A 395 14.88 4.71 3.60
CA MET A 395 14.51 6.11 3.75
C MET A 395 15.29 6.79 4.87
N LEU A 396 15.43 6.11 6.02
CA LEU A 396 16.00 6.67 7.25
C LEU A 396 17.51 6.92 7.17
N TYR A 397 18.23 6.23 6.28
CA TYR A 397 19.69 6.24 6.25
C TYR A 397 20.26 6.75 4.93
N LEU A 398 21.09 7.80 5.02
CA LEU A 398 21.84 8.35 3.90
C LEU A 398 22.92 7.38 3.39
N ASP A 399 23.37 6.44 4.24
CA ASP A 399 24.36 5.41 3.91
C ASP A 399 23.76 4.07 3.48
N TYR A 400 22.42 3.97 3.34
CA TYR A 400 21.76 2.71 2.95
C TYR A 400 22.28 2.20 1.59
N SER A 401 22.80 0.97 1.58
CA SER A 401 23.41 0.33 0.40
C SER A 401 24.55 1.15 -0.26
N ARG A 402 25.26 1.99 0.51
CA ARG A 402 26.36 2.82 0.00
C ARG A 402 27.65 2.56 0.79
N ARG A 403 28.79 2.60 0.09
CA ARG A 403 30.11 2.43 0.72
C ARG A 403 30.61 3.74 1.33
N GLU A 404 31.64 3.64 2.16
CA GLU A 404 32.35 4.82 2.66
C GLU A 404 32.86 5.69 1.51
N GLY A 405 32.54 6.98 1.54
CA GLY A 405 32.86 7.94 0.49
C GLY A 405 31.81 8.07 -0.63
N GLU A 406 30.78 7.23 -0.65
CA GLU A 406 29.67 7.28 -1.63
C GLU A 406 28.42 8.02 -1.10
N TRP A 407 28.46 8.55 0.13
CA TRP A 407 27.37 9.28 0.77
C TRP A 407 27.88 10.47 1.60
N THR A 408 26.99 11.41 1.90
CA THR A 408 27.30 12.62 2.68
C THR A 408 26.48 12.67 3.98
N PRO A 409 27.09 12.97 5.14
CA PRO A 409 26.36 13.12 6.41
C PRO A 409 25.31 14.24 6.40
N ASN A 410 24.38 14.16 7.34
CA ASN A 410 23.42 15.23 7.60
C ASN A 410 24.10 16.45 8.25
N ILE A 411 23.32 17.53 8.46
CA ILE A 411 23.82 18.80 9.03
C ILE A 411 24.41 18.66 10.45
N HIS A 412 24.16 17.54 11.14
CA HIS A 412 24.68 17.21 12.47
C HIS A 412 25.83 16.20 12.44
N GLY A 413 26.27 15.78 11.24
CA GLY A 413 27.36 14.81 11.05
C GLY A 413 26.94 13.34 11.18
N GLY A 414 25.65 13.06 11.29
CA GLY A 414 25.09 11.71 11.37
C GLY A 414 24.67 11.16 10.01
N ARG A 415 24.26 9.88 9.99
CA ARG A 415 23.78 9.17 8.79
C ARG A 415 22.27 9.24 8.60
N GLU A 416 21.56 9.84 9.56
CA GLU A 416 20.12 9.92 9.58
C GLU A 416 19.63 10.90 8.51
N ASN A 417 18.68 10.47 7.69
CA ASN A 417 18.00 11.31 6.72
C ASN A 417 16.88 12.10 7.40
N LEU A 418 17.20 13.32 7.83
CA LEU A 418 16.29 14.18 8.60
C LEU A 418 15.00 14.51 7.84
N ASP A 419 15.09 14.70 6.53
CA ASP A 419 13.93 15.02 5.69
C ASP A 419 12.95 13.83 5.60
N ALA A 420 13.47 12.61 5.45
CA ALA A 420 12.65 11.40 5.48
C ALA A 420 12.00 11.16 6.85
N ILE A 421 12.74 11.42 7.94
CA ILE A 421 12.21 11.30 9.30
C ILE A 421 11.04 12.25 9.53
N GLU A 422 11.18 13.52 9.14
CA GLU A 422 10.10 14.50 9.29
C GLU A 422 8.91 14.19 8.37
N PHE A 423 9.17 13.71 7.15
CA PHE A 423 8.11 13.21 6.27
C PHE A 423 7.31 12.06 6.89
N LEU A 424 7.97 11.04 7.45
CA LEU A 424 7.28 9.89 8.07
C LEU A 424 6.44 10.32 9.28
N LYS A 425 6.96 11.23 10.10
CA LYS A 425 6.22 11.81 11.22
C LYS A 425 5.00 12.60 10.75
N GLU A 426 5.16 13.43 9.72
CA GLU A 426 4.07 14.22 9.13
C GLU A 426 3.00 13.29 8.55
N MET A 427 3.38 12.30 7.74
CA MET A 427 2.48 11.32 7.13
C MET A 427 1.64 10.61 8.21
N ASN A 428 2.29 10.05 9.23
CA ASN A 428 1.58 9.36 10.31
C ASN A 428 0.64 10.31 11.06
N ALA A 429 1.13 11.48 11.48
CA ALA A 429 0.33 12.44 12.23
C ALA A 429 -0.91 12.93 11.46
N VAL A 430 -0.77 13.14 10.15
CA VAL A 430 -1.87 13.55 9.27
C VAL A 430 -2.85 12.39 9.05
N CYS A 431 -2.37 11.18 8.77
CA CYS A 431 -3.25 10.02 8.53
C CYS A 431 -4.11 9.68 9.75
N TYR A 432 -3.51 9.59 10.95
CA TYR A 432 -4.27 9.30 12.17
C TYR A 432 -5.25 10.42 12.55
N ARG A 433 -4.95 11.68 12.19
CA ARG A 433 -5.87 12.81 12.44
C ARG A 433 -7.05 12.79 11.47
N GLU A 434 -6.76 12.59 10.19
CA GLU A 434 -7.77 12.69 9.13
C GLU A 434 -8.64 11.45 8.99
N VAL A 435 -8.13 10.28 9.40
CA VAL A 435 -8.83 9.00 9.27
C VAL A 435 -8.63 8.16 10.56
N PRO A 436 -9.41 8.43 11.63
CA PRO A 436 -9.27 7.70 12.89
C PRO A 436 -9.50 6.19 12.75
N GLY A 437 -8.80 5.42 13.58
CA GLY A 437 -8.93 3.95 13.64
C GLY A 437 -8.13 3.18 12.58
N ILE A 438 -7.46 3.87 11.66
CA ILE A 438 -6.54 3.23 10.71
C ILE A 438 -5.28 2.71 11.42
N VAL A 439 -4.51 1.90 10.71
CA VAL A 439 -3.18 1.47 11.17
C VAL A 439 -2.11 1.82 10.15
N THR A 440 -0.93 2.19 10.64
CA THR A 440 0.28 2.28 9.81
C THR A 440 1.33 1.31 10.33
N ILE A 441 1.93 0.54 9.42
CA ILE A 441 2.84 -0.57 9.75
C ILE A 441 4.17 -0.30 9.06
N ALA A 442 5.28 -0.44 9.79
CA ALA A 442 6.62 -0.27 9.24
C ALA A 442 7.40 -1.59 9.19
N GLU A 443 8.07 -1.87 8.07
CA GLU A 443 9.20 -2.78 8.04
C GLU A 443 10.50 -1.97 8.17
N GLU A 444 11.20 -2.17 9.29
CA GLU A 444 12.45 -1.49 9.60
C GLU A 444 13.41 -2.50 10.23
N SER A 445 14.57 -2.69 9.59
CA SER A 445 15.47 -3.83 9.81
C SER A 445 16.80 -3.49 10.50
N THR A 446 17.00 -2.25 10.97
CA THR A 446 18.27 -1.78 11.57
C THR A 446 18.16 -1.42 13.06
N ALA A 447 17.04 -1.78 13.70
CA ALA A 447 16.75 -1.51 15.11
C ALA A 447 16.62 -0.01 15.46
N TRP A 448 16.06 0.79 14.54
CA TRP A 448 15.67 2.17 14.85
C TRP A 448 14.70 2.20 16.05
N PRO A 449 14.93 3.05 17.07
CA PRO A 449 14.08 3.11 18.25
C PRO A 449 12.83 3.98 18.03
N GLY A 450 11.72 3.58 18.63
CA GLY A 450 10.49 4.37 18.65
C GLY A 450 9.79 4.42 17.29
N VAL A 451 9.92 3.38 16.45
CA VAL A 451 9.26 3.32 15.15
C VAL A 451 7.74 3.38 15.33
N SER A 452 7.22 2.57 16.24
CA SER A 452 5.78 2.47 16.56
C SER A 452 5.37 3.28 17.79
N ARG A 453 6.11 4.38 18.08
CA ARG A 453 5.80 5.30 19.18
C ARG A 453 5.21 6.61 18.63
N PRO A 454 4.33 7.28 19.41
CA PRO A 454 3.77 8.57 19.01
C PRO A 454 4.83 9.63 18.69
N VAL A 455 4.56 10.46 17.68
CA VAL A 455 5.46 11.53 17.23
C VAL A 455 5.81 12.51 18.34
N HIS A 456 4.85 12.88 19.19
CA HIS A 456 5.07 13.82 20.29
C HIS A 456 5.97 13.27 21.41
N LEU A 457 6.25 11.96 21.42
CA LEU A 457 7.22 11.31 22.30
C LEU A 457 8.57 11.04 21.59
N GLY A 458 8.76 11.56 20.37
CA GLY A 458 9.98 11.40 19.58
C GLY A 458 10.00 10.17 18.66
N GLY A 459 8.89 9.44 18.54
CA GLY A 459 8.78 8.31 17.61
C GLY A 459 8.52 8.72 16.16
N LEU A 460 8.51 7.74 15.25
CA LEU A 460 8.15 7.94 13.83
C LEU A 460 6.63 8.00 13.62
N GLY A 461 5.84 7.57 14.61
CA GLY A 461 4.38 7.65 14.58
C GLY A 461 3.67 6.45 14.00
N PHE A 462 4.37 5.36 13.63
CA PHE A 462 3.69 4.15 13.16
C PHE A 462 2.85 3.52 14.27
N GLY A 463 1.81 2.78 13.89
CA GLY A 463 1.00 1.99 14.82
C GLY A 463 1.70 0.68 15.18
N PHE A 464 2.33 0.05 14.20
CA PHE A 464 3.02 -1.24 14.34
C PHE A 464 4.37 -1.27 13.62
N LYS A 465 5.21 -2.22 14.02
CA LYS A 465 6.48 -2.56 13.38
C LYS A 465 6.54 -4.07 13.12
N TRP A 466 7.00 -4.49 11.95
CA TRP A 466 7.33 -5.89 11.70
C TRP A 466 8.50 -6.37 12.58
N ASN A 467 8.33 -7.50 13.26
CA ASN A 467 9.36 -8.10 14.09
C ASN A 467 10.29 -8.99 13.25
N MET A 468 11.16 -8.36 12.47
CA MET A 468 12.13 -9.06 11.62
C MET A 468 13.11 -9.92 12.42
N GLY A 469 13.42 -9.53 13.67
CA GLY A 469 14.28 -10.31 14.56
C GLY A 469 13.62 -11.62 14.98
N TRP A 470 12.37 -11.56 15.45
CA TRP A 470 11.57 -12.76 15.74
C TRP A 470 11.47 -13.69 14.53
N MET A 471 11.20 -13.14 13.35
CA MET A 471 11.05 -13.93 12.12
C MET A 471 12.35 -14.69 11.81
N HIS A 472 13.50 -14.00 11.79
CA HIS A 472 14.79 -14.62 11.51
C HIS A 472 15.15 -15.68 12.55
N ASP A 473 15.01 -15.38 13.84
CA ASP A 473 15.37 -16.30 14.90
C ASP A 473 14.49 -17.55 14.88
N THR A 474 13.19 -17.39 14.67
CA THR A 474 12.22 -18.48 14.64
C THR A 474 12.43 -19.42 13.44
N LEU A 475 12.59 -18.86 12.23
CA LEU A 475 12.83 -19.66 11.03
C LEU A 475 14.20 -20.36 11.09
N ASN A 476 15.24 -19.68 11.57
CA ASN A 476 16.57 -20.28 11.74
C ASN A 476 16.58 -21.40 12.79
N TYR A 477 15.81 -21.26 13.86
CA TYR A 477 15.66 -22.31 14.87
C TYR A 477 14.98 -23.56 14.28
N LEU A 478 13.86 -23.36 13.58
CA LEU A 478 13.06 -24.44 13.03
C LEU A 478 13.71 -25.15 11.84
N ALA A 479 14.54 -24.46 11.06
CA ALA A 479 15.30 -25.07 9.96
C ALA A 479 16.33 -26.10 10.43
N ARG A 480 16.66 -26.12 11.73
CA ARG A 480 17.60 -27.09 12.30
C ARG A 480 16.91 -28.40 12.66
N GLU A 481 17.59 -29.51 12.40
CA GLU A 481 17.18 -30.83 12.88
C GLU A 481 16.89 -30.80 14.40
N PRO A 482 15.81 -31.46 14.88
CA PRO A 482 15.37 -31.37 16.28
C PRO A 482 16.46 -31.66 17.32
N VAL A 483 17.41 -32.55 17.00
CA VAL A 483 18.52 -32.92 17.89
C VAL A 483 19.48 -31.76 18.20
N PHE A 484 19.59 -30.77 17.29
CA PHE A 484 20.48 -29.62 17.44
C PHE A 484 19.80 -28.40 18.06
N ARG A 485 18.46 -28.39 18.13
CA ARG A 485 17.68 -27.23 18.61
C ARG A 485 18.01 -26.82 20.04
N GLN A 486 18.43 -27.75 20.89
CA GLN A 486 18.85 -27.47 22.28
C GLN A 486 19.97 -26.41 22.36
N TYR A 487 20.90 -26.38 21.39
CA TYR A 487 22.00 -25.42 21.36
C TYR A 487 21.57 -24.01 20.93
N HIS A 488 20.34 -23.89 20.44
CA HIS A 488 19.76 -22.70 19.86
C HIS A 488 18.47 -22.27 20.56
N HIS A 489 18.17 -22.83 21.75
CA HIS A 489 16.94 -22.55 22.49
C HIS A 489 16.72 -21.05 22.73
N HIS A 490 17.80 -20.30 22.94
CA HIS A 490 17.78 -18.84 23.11
C HIS A 490 17.17 -18.09 21.92
N GLN A 491 17.25 -18.61 20.69
CA GLN A 491 16.71 -17.93 19.50
C GLN A 491 15.18 -17.73 19.65
N MET A 492 14.47 -18.72 20.17
CA MET A 492 13.02 -18.66 20.36
C MET A 492 12.59 -17.81 21.56
N THR A 493 13.48 -17.57 22.54
CA THR A 493 13.16 -16.76 23.73
C THR A 493 13.63 -15.31 23.62
N PHE A 494 14.59 -15.02 22.75
CA PHE A 494 15.28 -13.73 22.67
C PHE A 494 14.35 -12.58 22.26
N SER A 495 13.40 -12.82 21.36
CA SER A 495 12.46 -11.80 20.89
C SER A 495 11.65 -11.16 22.04
N LEU A 496 11.36 -11.91 23.10
CA LEU A 496 10.63 -11.43 24.28
C LEU A 496 11.45 -10.50 25.18
N MET A 497 12.78 -10.43 25.01
CA MET A 497 13.61 -9.44 25.69
C MET A 497 13.33 -8.02 25.22
N TYR A 498 12.82 -7.85 23.99
CA TYR A 498 12.48 -6.56 23.42
C TYR A 498 11.05 -6.46 22.89
N ALA A 499 10.21 -7.50 23.04
CA ALA A 499 8.85 -7.53 22.50
C ALA A 499 7.92 -6.37 22.94
N TYR A 500 8.28 -5.65 24.01
CA TYR A 500 7.51 -4.50 24.53
C TYR A 500 8.16 -3.15 24.22
N SER A 501 9.24 -3.11 23.43
CA SER A 501 9.85 -1.85 23.00
C SER A 501 8.99 -1.16 21.94
N GLU A 502 8.36 -1.96 21.07
CA GLU A 502 7.52 -1.57 19.94
C GLU A 502 6.22 -2.40 19.93
N ASN A 503 5.22 -1.96 19.18
CA ASN A 503 4.01 -2.72 18.90
C ASN A 503 4.29 -3.64 17.70
N PHE A 504 4.55 -4.92 17.97
CA PHE A 504 5.00 -5.82 16.91
C PHE A 504 3.86 -6.52 16.15
N VAL A 505 4.04 -6.61 14.84
CA VAL A 505 3.45 -7.65 13.98
C VAL A 505 4.53 -8.73 13.79
N LEU A 506 4.15 -10.00 13.80
CA LEU A 506 4.99 -11.17 13.58
C LEU A 506 4.82 -11.62 12.12
N PRO A 507 5.72 -11.24 11.20
CA PRO A 507 5.53 -11.52 9.79
C PRO A 507 6.16 -12.85 9.38
N LEU A 508 5.39 -13.65 8.63
CA LEU A 508 5.92 -14.66 7.72
C LEU A 508 5.47 -14.28 6.30
N SER A 509 6.18 -13.31 5.73
CA SER A 509 5.78 -12.60 4.51
C SER A 509 6.28 -13.26 3.21
N HIS A 510 5.88 -12.68 2.08
CA HIS A 510 6.28 -13.08 0.73
C HIS A 510 7.81 -13.16 0.54
N ASP A 511 8.57 -12.25 1.15
CA ASP A 511 10.03 -12.20 1.05
C ASP A 511 10.73 -13.42 1.63
N GLU A 512 10.06 -14.16 2.53
CA GLU A 512 10.64 -15.32 3.19
C GLU A 512 10.44 -16.63 2.41
N VAL A 513 9.67 -16.60 1.32
CA VAL A 513 9.32 -17.79 0.52
C VAL A 513 9.73 -17.68 -0.95
N VAL A 514 10.77 -16.90 -1.23
CA VAL A 514 11.33 -16.63 -2.57
C VAL A 514 12.87 -16.68 -2.56
N HIS A 515 13.47 -16.47 -3.73
CA HIS A 515 14.92 -16.24 -3.90
C HIS A 515 15.80 -17.30 -3.24
N LEU A 516 15.45 -18.59 -3.42
CA LEU A 516 16.19 -19.75 -2.88
C LEU A 516 16.12 -19.90 -1.36
N LYS A 517 15.28 -19.12 -0.67
CA LYS A 517 15.03 -19.30 0.77
C LYS A 517 14.15 -20.52 1.07
N GLY A 518 13.46 -21.08 0.08
CA GLY A 518 12.48 -22.16 0.21
C GLY A 518 11.13 -21.70 0.78
N SER A 519 10.07 -22.47 0.51
CA SER A 519 8.76 -22.30 1.16
C SER A 519 8.85 -22.54 2.67
N LEU A 520 7.84 -22.10 3.44
CA LEU A 520 7.79 -22.36 4.88
C LEU A 520 7.85 -23.87 5.18
N LEU A 521 7.14 -24.70 4.42
CA LEU A 521 7.23 -26.16 4.54
C LEU A 521 8.61 -26.68 4.13
N GLY A 522 9.19 -26.12 3.07
CA GLY A 522 10.50 -26.48 2.55
C GLY A 522 11.65 -26.23 3.54
N LYS A 523 11.50 -25.24 4.41
CA LYS A 523 12.47 -24.94 5.50
C LYS A 523 12.47 -25.98 6.61
N MET A 524 11.38 -26.73 6.79
CA MET A 524 11.27 -27.70 7.88
C MET A 524 12.12 -28.95 7.59
N PRO A 525 12.85 -29.49 8.59
CA PRO A 525 13.62 -30.72 8.46
C PRO A 525 12.76 -31.98 8.65
N GLY A 526 13.34 -33.14 8.33
CA GLY A 526 12.70 -34.44 8.52
C GLY A 526 11.92 -34.97 7.33
N ASP A 527 11.20 -36.07 7.55
CA ASP A 527 10.28 -36.65 6.57
C ASP A 527 9.04 -35.79 6.33
N GLU A 528 8.19 -36.18 5.38
CA GLU A 528 6.98 -35.42 5.04
C GLU A 528 6.11 -35.12 6.27
N TRP A 529 5.84 -36.12 7.12
CA TRP A 529 5.02 -35.94 8.31
C TRP A 529 5.65 -34.94 9.29
N GLN A 530 6.96 -35.06 9.53
CA GLN A 530 7.71 -34.18 10.43
C GLN A 530 7.73 -32.73 9.92
N ARG A 531 7.83 -32.52 8.61
CA ARG A 531 7.81 -31.17 8.00
C ARG A 531 6.47 -30.48 8.25
N PHE A 532 5.36 -31.19 8.02
CA PHE A 532 4.03 -30.66 8.32
C PHE A 532 3.80 -30.46 9.82
N ALA A 533 4.27 -31.37 10.68
CA ALA A 533 4.17 -31.22 12.13
C ALA A 533 4.91 -29.96 12.62
N ASN A 534 6.15 -29.75 12.17
CA ASN A 534 6.91 -28.53 12.47
C ASN A 534 6.17 -27.25 12.04
N LEU A 535 5.60 -27.24 10.83
CA LEU A 535 4.86 -26.10 10.32
C LEU A 535 3.62 -25.79 11.18
N ARG A 536 2.87 -26.82 11.57
CA ARG A 536 1.72 -26.68 12.47
C ARG A 536 2.13 -26.17 13.85
N ALA A 537 3.23 -26.69 14.41
CA ALA A 537 3.79 -26.23 15.68
C ALA A 537 4.24 -24.77 15.62
N LEU A 538 4.87 -24.35 14.51
CA LEU A 538 5.22 -22.95 14.26
C LEU A 538 3.99 -22.05 14.31
N TYR A 539 2.92 -22.38 13.59
CA TYR A 539 1.73 -21.53 13.56
C TYR A 539 1.04 -21.42 14.92
N ALA A 540 0.92 -22.53 15.66
CA ALA A 540 0.39 -22.47 17.03
C ALA A 540 1.33 -21.74 18.01
N PHE A 541 2.64 -21.75 17.79
CA PHE A 541 3.56 -20.93 18.58
C PHE A 541 3.42 -19.44 18.22
N MET A 542 3.39 -19.12 16.93
CA MET A 542 3.27 -17.75 16.41
C MET A 542 1.97 -17.07 16.85
N TRP A 543 0.81 -17.73 16.74
CA TRP A 543 -0.47 -17.16 17.18
C TRP A 543 -0.57 -16.99 18.70
N ALA A 544 0.19 -17.76 19.48
CA ALA A 544 0.23 -17.62 20.93
C ALA A 544 1.28 -16.62 21.41
N HIS A 545 2.30 -16.34 20.61
CA HIS A 545 3.35 -15.38 20.92
C HIS A 545 2.78 -13.94 20.96
N PRO A 546 3.22 -13.07 21.89
CA PRO A 546 2.82 -11.66 21.88
C PRO A 546 3.14 -10.97 20.55
N GLY A 547 2.17 -10.24 20.01
CA GLY A 547 2.25 -9.53 18.73
C GLY A 547 1.15 -9.96 17.74
N LYS A 548 0.82 -9.08 16.79
CA LYS A 548 -0.19 -9.35 15.75
C LYS A 548 0.38 -10.32 14.70
N GLN A 549 -0.43 -11.01 13.91
CA GLN A 549 0.04 -12.04 12.98
C GLN A 549 -0.08 -11.62 11.52
N LEU A 550 0.92 -11.97 10.70
CA LEU A 550 0.85 -11.88 9.25
C LEU A 550 1.38 -13.16 8.61
N LEU A 551 0.59 -13.74 7.70
CA LEU A 551 0.95 -14.94 6.94
C LEU A 551 0.69 -14.73 5.45
N PHE A 552 1.72 -14.96 4.64
CA PHE A 552 1.61 -14.88 3.19
C PHE A 552 0.84 -16.05 2.59
N MET A 553 0.08 -15.74 1.55
CA MET A 553 -0.69 -16.70 0.76
C MET A 553 0.17 -17.89 0.28
N GLY A 554 -0.38 -19.09 0.36
CA GLY A 554 0.33 -20.35 0.14
C GLY A 554 0.88 -20.97 1.43
N GLY A 555 1.22 -20.14 2.43
CA GLY A 555 1.67 -20.62 3.74
C GLY A 555 0.57 -21.36 4.49
N GLU A 556 -0.67 -20.90 4.41
CA GLU A 556 -1.80 -21.41 5.19
C GLU A 556 -2.19 -22.85 4.86
N PHE A 557 -1.82 -23.35 3.69
CA PHE A 557 -1.99 -24.76 3.32
C PHE A 557 -0.65 -25.51 3.14
N GLY A 558 0.46 -24.87 3.53
CA GLY A 558 1.79 -25.46 3.47
C GLY A 558 2.25 -25.74 2.04
N GLN A 559 2.21 -24.75 1.15
CA GLN A 559 2.73 -24.89 -0.21
C GLN A 559 4.19 -25.40 -0.19
N GLY A 560 4.49 -26.39 -1.03
CA GLY A 560 5.81 -27.01 -1.10
C GLY A 560 6.84 -26.17 -1.85
N ALA A 561 6.45 -25.56 -2.98
CA ALA A 561 7.34 -24.73 -3.79
C ALA A 561 7.41 -23.28 -3.27
N GLU A 562 8.51 -22.60 -3.61
CA GLU A 562 8.61 -21.14 -3.46
C GLU A 562 7.49 -20.43 -4.22
N TRP A 563 7.12 -19.24 -3.75
CA TRP A 563 6.17 -18.41 -4.45
C TRP A 563 6.72 -17.98 -5.81
N SER A 564 5.84 -17.99 -6.81
CA SER A 564 6.15 -17.56 -8.17
C SER A 564 4.99 -16.71 -8.70
N GLU A 565 5.23 -15.41 -8.85
CA GLU A 565 4.20 -14.47 -9.32
C GLU A 565 3.61 -14.88 -10.68
N SER A 566 4.44 -15.44 -11.56
CA SER A 566 4.04 -15.82 -12.92
C SER A 566 3.24 -17.11 -13.02
N LYS A 567 3.33 -18.01 -12.03
CA LYS A 567 2.59 -19.29 -12.01
C LYS A 567 1.33 -19.25 -11.16
N GLY A 568 1.36 -18.43 -10.11
CA GLY A 568 0.37 -18.42 -9.05
C GLY A 568 0.54 -19.57 -8.05
N LEU A 569 -0.42 -19.68 -7.12
CA LEU A 569 -0.38 -20.68 -6.04
C LEU A 569 -0.75 -22.10 -6.49
N ASP A 570 -0.16 -23.09 -5.80
CA ASP A 570 -0.36 -24.51 -6.07
C ASP A 570 -1.67 -25.07 -5.46
N TRP A 571 -2.83 -24.52 -5.85
CA TRP A 571 -4.13 -24.91 -5.27
C TRP A 571 -4.47 -26.41 -5.33
N TRP A 572 -3.89 -27.13 -6.29
CA TRP A 572 -4.08 -28.58 -6.47
C TRP A 572 -3.56 -29.40 -5.28
N VAL A 573 -2.66 -28.87 -4.44
CA VAL A 573 -2.17 -29.58 -3.25
C VAL A 573 -3.25 -29.78 -2.19
N LEU A 574 -4.33 -28.99 -2.25
CA LEU A 574 -5.49 -29.16 -1.38
C LEU A 574 -6.29 -30.43 -1.67
N ASP A 575 -5.88 -31.29 -2.61
CA ASP A 575 -6.43 -32.64 -2.74
C ASP A 575 -5.82 -33.62 -1.72
N PHE A 576 -4.67 -33.30 -1.11
CA PHE A 576 -3.94 -34.16 -0.18
C PHE A 576 -4.17 -33.78 1.29
N ASP A 577 -4.21 -34.79 2.17
CA ASP A 577 -4.67 -34.62 3.56
C ASP A 577 -3.75 -33.77 4.43
N PHE A 578 -2.43 -33.81 4.23
CA PHE A 578 -1.50 -32.98 5.01
C PHE A 578 -1.73 -31.48 4.79
N HIS A 579 -1.91 -31.06 3.55
CA HIS A 579 -2.19 -29.66 3.20
C HIS A 579 -3.55 -29.19 3.74
N LYS A 580 -4.60 -30.03 3.61
CA LYS A 580 -5.90 -29.78 4.24
C LYS A 580 -5.79 -29.66 5.76
N GLY A 581 -4.92 -30.47 6.37
CA GLY A 581 -4.67 -30.46 7.81
C GLY A 581 -4.07 -29.13 8.29
N VAL A 582 -3.08 -28.58 7.58
CA VAL A 582 -2.52 -27.25 7.87
C VAL A 582 -3.57 -26.16 7.67
N GLN A 583 -4.30 -26.20 6.55
CA GLN A 583 -5.36 -25.22 6.27
C GLN A 583 -6.45 -25.23 7.36
N ARG A 584 -6.86 -26.41 7.81
CA ARG A 584 -7.82 -26.54 8.89
C ARG A 584 -7.26 -26.00 10.21
N LEU A 585 -6.00 -26.29 10.53
CA LEU A 585 -5.36 -25.73 11.72
C LEU A 585 -5.36 -24.20 11.69
N VAL A 586 -4.95 -23.56 10.59
CA VAL A 586 -4.95 -22.09 10.50
C VAL A 586 -6.36 -21.52 10.69
N ARG A 587 -7.38 -22.16 10.09
CA ARG A 587 -8.79 -21.79 10.30
C ARG A 587 -9.17 -21.85 11.79
N ASP A 588 -8.82 -22.93 12.48
CA ASP A 588 -9.11 -23.10 13.90
C ASP A 588 -8.30 -22.16 14.80
N LEU A 589 -7.02 -21.90 14.48
CA LEU A 589 -6.19 -20.92 15.19
C LEU A 589 -6.81 -19.52 15.09
N ASN A 590 -7.26 -19.11 13.90
CA ASN A 590 -7.92 -17.82 13.69
C ASN A 590 -9.26 -17.70 14.44
N ARG A 591 -10.03 -18.79 14.54
CA ARG A 591 -11.24 -18.83 15.37
C ARG A 591 -10.90 -18.66 16.85
N VAL A 592 -9.99 -19.49 17.37
CA VAL A 592 -9.59 -19.46 18.79
C VAL A 592 -8.95 -18.12 19.17
N TYR A 593 -8.16 -17.53 18.27
CA TYR A 593 -7.54 -16.21 18.46
C TYR A 593 -8.58 -15.11 18.71
N ARG A 594 -9.63 -15.05 17.88
CA ARG A 594 -10.73 -14.08 18.04
C ARG A 594 -11.59 -14.35 19.28
N GLU A 595 -11.75 -15.62 19.67
CA GLU A 595 -12.55 -16.03 20.83
C GLU A 595 -11.81 -15.91 22.17
N THR A 596 -10.50 -15.60 22.17
CA THR A 596 -9.66 -15.64 23.38
C THR A 596 -8.94 -14.30 23.61
N PRO A 597 -9.51 -13.39 24.43
CA PRO A 597 -8.94 -12.06 24.69
C PRO A 597 -7.49 -12.05 25.19
N ALA A 598 -7.07 -13.10 25.91
CA ALA A 598 -5.68 -13.30 26.33
C ALA A 598 -4.66 -13.28 25.18
N LEU A 599 -5.07 -13.63 23.96
CA LEU A 599 -4.17 -13.71 22.82
C LEU A 599 -3.90 -12.36 22.13
N PHE A 600 -4.70 -11.31 22.41
CA PHE A 600 -4.59 -10.05 21.64
C PHE A 600 -4.73 -8.76 22.45
N THR A 601 -5.45 -8.76 23.57
CA THR A 601 -5.77 -7.50 24.31
C THR A 601 -4.57 -6.85 25.00
N GLN A 602 -3.49 -7.60 25.21
CA GLN A 602 -2.30 -7.13 25.93
C GLN A 602 -0.99 -7.48 25.20
N ASP A 603 -0.99 -7.54 23.87
CA ASP A 603 0.22 -7.89 23.08
C ASP A 603 1.40 -6.94 23.34
N ALA A 604 1.12 -5.65 23.55
CA ALA A 604 2.13 -4.62 23.78
C ALA A 604 2.48 -4.38 25.26
N ALA A 605 1.93 -5.19 26.18
CA ALA A 605 2.11 -5.02 27.62
C ALA A 605 2.77 -6.27 28.25
N PRO A 606 3.81 -6.10 29.11
CA PRO A 606 4.43 -7.22 29.81
C PRO A 606 3.45 -8.07 30.62
N ASP A 607 2.39 -7.46 31.18
CA ASP A 607 1.36 -8.14 31.97
C ASP A 607 0.56 -9.16 31.15
N GLY A 608 0.57 -9.05 29.82
CA GLY A 608 -0.09 -9.98 28.90
C GLY A 608 0.62 -11.33 28.73
N PHE A 609 1.82 -11.51 29.30
CA PHE A 609 2.65 -12.68 29.09
C PHE A 609 3.44 -13.09 30.34
N ARG A 610 3.60 -14.40 30.55
CA ARG A 610 4.53 -14.93 31.56
C ARG A 610 5.09 -16.27 31.15
N TRP A 611 6.42 -16.41 31.14
CA TRP A 611 7.06 -17.72 31.03
C TRP A 611 6.63 -18.64 32.20
N ILE A 612 6.24 -19.88 31.87
CA ILE A 612 6.13 -20.97 32.83
C ILE A 612 7.52 -21.60 32.97
N ASP A 613 8.08 -22.06 31.85
CA ASP A 613 9.44 -22.55 31.74
C ASP A 613 10.00 -22.20 30.35
N ALA A 614 11.13 -21.50 30.36
CA ALA A 614 11.87 -21.03 29.18
C ALA A 614 13.26 -21.67 29.09
N ASP A 615 13.62 -22.56 30.02
CA ASP A 615 14.96 -23.13 30.17
C ASP A 615 15.03 -24.63 29.81
N ASP A 616 13.92 -25.25 29.38
CA ASP A 616 13.88 -26.65 28.93
C ASP A 616 14.46 -26.83 27.50
N ALA A 617 15.71 -26.41 27.36
CA ALA A 617 16.50 -26.59 26.15
C ALA A 617 16.71 -28.08 25.82
N SER A 618 16.85 -28.94 26.83
CA SER A 618 17.06 -30.37 26.63
C SER A 618 15.83 -31.09 26.07
N GLY A 619 14.63 -30.66 26.47
CA GLY A 619 13.36 -31.15 25.94
C GLY A 619 12.90 -30.45 24.66
N ASN A 620 13.55 -29.36 24.25
CA ASN A 620 13.08 -28.42 23.22
C ASN A 620 11.63 -27.96 23.49
N VAL A 621 11.28 -27.73 24.76
CA VAL A 621 9.93 -27.34 25.16
C VAL A 621 9.92 -25.88 25.59
N PHE A 622 8.93 -25.14 25.11
CA PHE A 622 8.64 -23.78 25.54
C PHE A 622 7.24 -23.76 26.15
N SER A 623 7.11 -23.19 27.35
CA SER A 623 5.80 -23.08 27.98
C SER A 623 5.57 -21.71 28.60
N PHE A 624 4.44 -21.09 28.29
CA PHE A 624 4.12 -19.74 28.75
C PHE A 624 2.61 -19.53 28.93
N LEU A 625 2.27 -18.46 29.62
CA LEU A 625 0.93 -17.98 29.87
C LEU A 625 0.68 -16.70 29.09
N ARG A 626 -0.53 -16.55 28.58
CA ARG A 626 -1.09 -15.32 28.02
C ARG A 626 -2.25 -14.85 28.89
N TYR A 627 -2.36 -13.54 29.10
CA TYR A 627 -3.40 -12.94 29.95
C TYR A 627 -4.18 -11.85 29.22
N GLY A 628 -5.49 -11.86 29.37
CA GLY A 628 -6.39 -10.84 28.84
C GLY A 628 -6.69 -9.76 29.87
N THR A 629 -7.11 -8.59 29.40
CA THR A 629 -7.58 -7.50 30.26
C THR A 629 -8.86 -7.86 31.04
N ASP A 630 -9.61 -8.86 30.57
CA ASP A 630 -10.80 -9.43 31.20
C ASP A 630 -10.50 -10.50 32.26
N GLY A 631 -9.21 -10.80 32.51
CA GLY A 631 -8.78 -11.87 33.39
C GLY A 631 -8.77 -13.26 32.76
N SER A 632 -9.06 -13.37 31.46
CA SER A 632 -8.88 -14.62 30.71
C SER A 632 -7.40 -15.03 30.71
N MET A 633 -7.16 -16.34 30.67
CA MET A 633 -5.80 -16.89 30.63
C MET A 633 -5.71 -18.09 29.70
N LEU A 634 -4.57 -18.23 29.04
CA LEU A 634 -4.23 -19.34 28.17
C LEU A 634 -2.82 -19.82 28.50
N ALA A 635 -2.61 -21.13 28.63
CA ALA A 635 -1.27 -21.72 28.67
C ALA A 635 -0.94 -22.31 27.30
N CYS A 636 0.20 -21.94 26.72
CA CYS A 636 0.75 -22.52 25.51
C CYS A 636 1.97 -23.38 25.87
N ILE A 637 2.01 -24.59 25.33
CA ILE A 637 3.13 -25.52 25.48
C ILE A 637 3.51 -26.01 24.09
N ALA A 638 4.70 -25.65 23.62
CA ALA A 638 5.23 -26.05 22.33
C ALA A 638 6.43 -26.98 22.49
N ASN A 639 6.36 -28.17 21.90
CA ASN A 639 7.44 -29.15 21.85
C ASN A 639 8.02 -29.21 20.44
N PHE A 640 9.25 -28.75 20.29
CA PHE A 640 10.00 -28.79 19.04
C PHE A 640 11.01 -29.94 18.99
N SER A 641 10.92 -30.93 19.88
CA SER A 641 11.65 -32.18 19.75
C SER A 641 10.94 -33.17 18.84
N GLY A 642 11.70 -34.12 18.28
CA GLY A 642 11.15 -35.18 17.43
C GLY A 642 10.39 -36.27 18.19
N GLY A 643 10.34 -36.21 19.53
CA GLY A 643 9.70 -37.20 20.39
C GLY A 643 8.57 -36.59 21.22
N ALA A 644 7.59 -37.42 21.60
CA ALA A 644 6.53 -37.01 22.51
C ALA A 644 7.06 -36.94 23.95
N HIS A 645 6.61 -35.95 24.72
CA HIS A 645 6.80 -35.93 26.18
C HIS A 645 5.58 -36.52 26.86
N GLU A 646 5.65 -37.78 27.29
CA GLU A 646 4.50 -38.57 27.76
C GLU A 646 4.00 -38.21 29.18
N ASN A 647 4.79 -37.47 29.96
CA ASN A 647 4.53 -37.18 31.37
C ASN A 647 5.15 -35.84 31.77
N TYR A 648 4.97 -34.83 30.92
CA TYR A 648 5.51 -33.50 31.12
C TYR A 648 4.81 -32.84 32.31
N HIS A 649 5.57 -32.34 33.29
CA HIS A 649 5.04 -31.73 34.50
C HIS A 649 5.05 -30.21 34.37
N LEU A 650 3.87 -29.61 34.19
CA LEU A 650 3.72 -28.18 33.92
C LEU A 650 3.15 -27.46 35.14
N GLY A 651 3.78 -26.36 35.55
CA GLY A 651 3.24 -25.44 36.55
C GLY A 651 2.09 -24.59 35.99
N LEU A 652 1.03 -24.37 36.79
CA LEU A 652 -0.15 -23.60 36.40
C LEU A 652 -0.57 -22.64 37.53
N PRO A 653 -1.10 -21.45 37.19
CA PRO A 653 -1.43 -20.43 38.19
C PRO A 653 -2.67 -20.78 39.02
N VAL A 654 -3.59 -21.59 38.48
CA VAL A 654 -4.84 -21.97 39.13
C VAL A 654 -5.12 -23.48 38.98
N GLY A 655 -5.71 -24.06 40.04
CA GLY A 655 -6.05 -25.48 40.09
C GLY A 655 -7.33 -25.84 39.32
N GLY A 656 -7.66 -27.13 39.33
CA GLY A 656 -8.85 -27.71 38.69
C GLY A 656 -8.69 -27.97 37.20
N ARG A 657 -9.81 -28.16 36.50
CA ARG A 657 -9.84 -28.58 35.09
C ARG A 657 -9.39 -27.49 34.12
N TRP A 658 -8.56 -27.86 33.16
CA TRP A 658 -8.11 -27.08 32.01
C TRP A 658 -8.46 -27.83 30.72
N GLU A 659 -9.00 -27.11 29.75
CA GLU A 659 -9.43 -27.63 28.45
C GLU A 659 -8.31 -27.51 27.43
N GLU A 660 -8.02 -28.61 26.71
CA GLU A 660 -7.16 -28.63 25.54
C GLU A 660 -7.94 -28.07 24.34
N ILE A 661 -7.75 -26.77 24.07
CA ILE A 661 -8.52 -26.07 23.04
C ILE A 661 -7.84 -26.11 21.66
N VAL A 662 -6.52 -26.32 21.63
CA VAL A 662 -5.74 -26.56 20.41
C VAL A 662 -4.73 -27.66 20.71
N ASN A 663 -4.65 -28.64 19.83
CA ASN A 663 -3.60 -29.63 19.79
C ASN A 663 -3.21 -29.84 18.33
N THR A 664 -2.03 -29.36 17.95
CA THR A 664 -1.57 -29.40 16.55
C THR A 664 -1.29 -30.81 16.03
N ASP A 665 -1.28 -31.81 16.91
CA ASP A 665 -1.07 -33.21 16.57
C ASP A 665 -2.37 -34.03 16.51
N ALA A 666 -3.53 -33.38 16.59
CA ALA A 666 -4.81 -34.04 16.37
C ALA A 666 -4.89 -34.66 14.96
N TYR A 667 -5.60 -35.80 14.85
CA TYR A 667 -5.80 -36.49 13.57
C TYR A 667 -6.47 -35.61 12.50
N GLU A 668 -7.31 -34.66 12.91
CA GLU A 668 -7.97 -33.72 12.02
C GLU A 668 -7.01 -32.78 11.28
N TYR A 669 -5.81 -32.58 11.86
CA TYR A 669 -4.73 -31.81 11.24
C TYR A 669 -3.66 -32.72 10.61
N ALA A 670 -3.96 -34.02 10.43
CA ALA A 670 -3.03 -35.06 10.00
C ALA A 670 -1.82 -35.26 10.95
N GLY A 671 -2.04 -35.08 12.25
CA GLY A 671 -1.09 -35.44 13.30
C GLY A 671 -1.18 -36.91 13.72
N SER A 672 -0.35 -37.30 14.69
CA SER A 672 -0.25 -38.68 15.20
C SER A 672 -1.32 -39.04 16.24
N GLY A 673 -2.01 -38.03 16.80
CA GLY A 673 -3.06 -38.18 17.79
C GLY A 673 -2.58 -38.17 19.24
N VAL A 674 -1.32 -37.76 19.51
CA VAL A 674 -0.84 -37.60 20.87
C VAL A 674 -1.50 -36.37 21.50
N GLY A 675 -2.17 -36.56 22.64
CA GLY A 675 -2.90 -35.50 23.31
C GLY A 675 -3.44 -35.93 24.65
N ASN A 676 -4.24 -35.05 25.26
CA ASN A 676 -4.69 -35.17 26.65
C ASN A 676 -6.15 -35.58 26.79
N LEU A 677 -6.76 -36.16 25.75
CA LEU A 677 -8.16 -36.59 25.74
C LEU A 677 -9.15 -35.46 26.10
N GLY A 678 -8.81 -34.22 25.71
CA GLY A 678 -9.64 -33.03 25.82
C GLY A 678 -9.41 -32.18 27.06
N THR A 679 -8.96 -32.72 28.20
CA THR A 679 -8.76 -31.91 29.42
C THR A 679 -7.65 -32.45 30.32
N VAL A 680 -6.98 -31.55 31.06
CA VAL A 680 -6.01 -31.89 32.12
C VAL A 680 -6.45 -31.29 33.46
N ASP A 681 -6.14 -31.96 34.56
CA ASP A 681 -6.46 -31.50 35.91
C ASP A 681 -5.22 -30.96 36.62
N ALA A 682 -5.27 -29.68 36.98
CA ALA A 682 -4.23 -29.03 37.77
C ALA A 682 -4.46 -29.28 39.27
N VAL A 683 -3.51 -29.93 39.92
CA VAL A 683 -3.54 -30.27 41.35
C VAL A 683 -2.67 -29.32 42.17
N ASP A 684 -2.93 -29.25 43.48
CA ASP A 684 -2.20 -28.41 44.44
C ASP A 684 -0.81 -29.00 44.75
N VAL A 685 0.04 -29.00 43.72
CA VAL A 685 1.43 -29.43 43.76
C VAL A 685 2.25 -28.34 43.08
N PRO A 686 3.08 -27.58 43.81
CA PRO A 686 3.86 -26.50 43.23
C PRO A 686 4.90 -27.01 42.21
N HIS A 687 5.02 -26.31 41.09
CA HIS A 687 6.02 -26.58 40.04
C HIS A 687 6.32 -25.31 39.24
N HIS A 688 7.53 -25.15 38.69
CA HIS A 688 7.94 -23.96 37.92
C HIS A 688 7.62 -22.61 38.59
N GLY A 689 7.70 -22.56 39.92
CA GLY A 689 7.37 -21.34 40.69
C GLY A 689 5.88 -20.95 40.69
N LEU A 690 4.99 -21.88 40.31
CA LEU A 690 3.53 -21.73 40.32
C LEU A 690 2.89 -22.68 41.35
N PRO A 691 1.73 -22.31 41.92
CA PRO A 691 1.14 -23.03 43.05
C PRO A 691 0.52 -24.39 42.66
N TYR A 692 0.01 -24.52 41.44
CA TYR A 692 -0.59 -25.76 40.94
C TYR A 692 0.25 -26.36 39.82
N SER A 693 -0.02 -27.62 39.47
CA SER A 693 0.60 -28.25 38.31
C SER A 693 -0.26 -29.37 37.73
N ALA A 694 -0.03 -29.68 36.46
CA ALA A 694 -0.64 -30.79 35.76
C ALA A 694 0.42 -31.67 35.11
N ARG A 695 0.12 -32.96 34.97
CA ARG A 695 0.89 -33.88 34.13
C ARG A 695 0.16 -34.05 32.81
N LEU A 696 0.85 -33.78 31.72
CA LEU A 696 0.27 -33.84 30.38
C LEU A 696 1.21 -34.54 29.40
N ARG A 697 0.61 -34.98 28.30
CA ARG A 697 1.29 -35.45 27.11
C ARG A 697 1.46 -34.26 26.18
N VAL A 698 2.71 -33.97 25.80
CA VAL A 698 3.00 -32.94 24.79
C VAL A 698 3.42 -33.65 23.51
N PRO A 699 2.71 -33.44 22.38
CA PRO A 699 2.96 -34.16 21.15
C PRO A 699 4.36 -33.88 20.57
N PRO A 700 4.92 -34.82 19.78
CA PRO A 700 6.16 -34.58 19.05
C PRO A 700 5.95 -33.50 17.99
N LEU A 701 6.89 -32.55 17.87
CA LEU A 701 6.82 -31.47 16.88
C LEU A 701 5.43 -30.80 16.86
N GLY A 702 4.92 -30.45 18.04
CA GLY A 702 3.55 -29.99 18.19
C GLY A 702 3.37 -29.04 19.36
N ALA A 703 2.24 -28.36 19.37
CA ALA A 703 1.85 -27.44 20.43
C ALA A 703 0.46 -27.77 20.97
N VAL A 704 0.29 -27.52 22.27
CA VAL A 704 -0.96 -27.66 23.01
C VAL A 704 -1.29 -26.33 23.65
N TRP A 705 -2.53 -25.88 23.47
CA TRP A 705 -3.07 -24.74 24.20
C TRP A 705 -4.11 -25.20 25.20
N LEU A 706 -3.95 -24.75 26.44
CA LEU A 706 -4.85 -25.02 27.54
C LEU A 706 -5.56 -23.75 27.96
N ARG A 707 -6.88 -23.81 28.12
CA ARG A 707 -7.69 -22.73 28.68
C ARG A 707 -8.36 -23.20 29.96
N LYS A 708 -8.45 -22.32 30.96
CA LYS A 708 -9.16 -22.67 32.19
C LYS A 708 -10.64 -22.93 31.88
N SER A 709 -11.16 -24.10 32.24
CA SER A 709 -12.59 -24.37 32.09
C SER A 709 -13.38 -23.44 33.03
N PRO A 710 -14.52 -22.86 32.58
CA PRO A 710 -15.40 -22.16 33.49
C PRO A 710 -15.85 -23.11 34.61
N PRO A 711 -16.11 -22.59 35.83
CA PRO A 711 -16.62 -23.43 36.91
C PRO A 711 -17.90 -24.14 36.43
N SER A 712 -17.98 -25.45 36.66
CA SER A 712 -19.20 -26.20 36.33
C SER A 712 -20.39 -25.61 37.12
N PRO A 713 -21.55 -25.40 36.48
CA PRO A 713 -22.72 -24.82 37.15
C PRO A 713 -23.24 -25.67 38.30
#